data_AF-A0A097IU25-F1
#
_entry.id   AF-A0A097IU25-F1
#
_cell.length_a   1.000
_cell.length_b   1.000
_cell.length_c   1.000
_cell.angle_alpha   90.00
_cell.angle_beta   90.00
_cell.angle_gamma   90.00
#
_symmetry.space_group_name_H-M   'P 1'
#
loop_
_entity.id
_entity.type
_entity.pdbx_description
1 polymer ?
#
loop_
_entity_poly.entity_id
_entity_poly.type
_entity_poly.pdbx_seq_one_letter_code
_entity_poly.pdbx_strand_id
1 'polypeptide(L)'
;MLRSISSDGTSGSWERNAPASMARGARAMKMKSQATQVKTDAPASSSAGGKKRVYLLSEGNKDMKMVLGGKGANLCEMTKLTLPVPPAFIITTETCLEYFEEGTGDLPAALDYEFALKAIEEDTGKKFGDPLNPLLVSVRSGAPASMPGMMDTVLNLGLNDEIVEGIIKTTGNERFAYDTYRRFLNMYSDVVMDLDKEPFEEVITSIKKRKGIKLDLEMEAADWKEVVGEFKKLNPNVPSDPREQLRGAILAVFRSWNNDRAIRYRSYNNIPDEWGTAVSVQAMAYGNMNDGCGTGVAFSRNPSTGENKFFGEFLPNAAGEDVVAGIRTPQPLEEMATKWPGVYEELYKYQEQLEKYYCDMQDIEFTVENGRLYMLQCRNGKRTAKAAVKIAVDMVKEGALTEAEALLRIPANQMDFFLHPTLDPTAQKTKIGVGLPASPGAATGKIVFTPDDAEVMANMGEEVILVRKETTPEDIHGMKSAEGVLTALGGMTSHAAVVARGMGKCCVSGCTAAEVNAKNKVLKLGDVELKEHDVITIDGSTGEVYLGTVERRSAAEDEDFQTVLGWADKMRKLKVLTNADTPDQAAQARKLGAQGIGLCRSEHMFFEPERISSMRAMIVAEGKGERLQHLETLSVFQREDISGILKEMDGLPVTVRLLDPPLHEFLPHSPDEMQSLADTLGKPFSVVKDRVKQLKEVNPMLGFRGCRLSVVYPEITEMQARAVARAAAANKKAGLDPKPEIMVPVVSSAKELRLIVPRIVAAVKEELDKAGVDVKIPIGTMLELPRACETADQIVGTDDVDFISFGTNDLTQTVWGFSRDDAIRFIGRYQEQGLLDFDPFARIDEEGVGGLINMAIEKARTKQPETKVGICGEHGGEPNSVQYFHSSKFDYVSCSPFRVPIARISAGQAAAVEVSAQDKLYRESITNVKRAPK
;
A
#
# COMPACT_ATOMS: atom_id res chain seq x y z
N MET A 1 1.48 -50.48 -45.46
CA MET A 1 2.17 -51.53 -46.24
C MET A 1 3.40 -50.90 -46.86
N LEU A 2 4.53 -50.90 -46.16
CA LEU A 2 5.65 -51.86 -46.23
C LEU A 2 6.57 -51.69 -47.46
N ARG A 3 7.76 -51.09 -47.22
CA ARG A 3 9.14 -51.61 -47.45
C ARG A 3 10.13 -50.41 -47.36
N SER A 4 10.89 -50.21 -46.28
CA SER A 4 12.07 -50.93 -45.74
C SER A 4 13.37 -50.74 -46.52
N ILE A 5 14.44 -50.33 -45.81
CA ILE A 5 15.83 -50.87 -45.73
C ILE A 5 16.61 -49.82 -44.89
N SER A 6 17.06 -50.00 -43.64
CA SER A 6 17.82 -51.04 -42.90
C SER A 6 19.33 -50.83 -42.88
N SER A 7 19.88 -50.68 -41.66
CA SER A 7 21.14 -51.23 -41.14
C SER A 7 21.32 -50.69 -39.72
N ASP A 8 21.92 -51.32 -38.72
CA ASP A 8 22.15 -52.71 -38.31
C ASP A 8 22.78 -52.58 -36.91
N GLY A 9 22.63 -53.58 -36.04
CA GLY A 9 23.62 -53.81 -34.96
C GLY A 9 23.11 -54.09 -33.54
N THR A 10 22.66 -55.34 -33.31
CA THR A 10 23.02 -56.26 -32.19
C THR A 10 22.68 -55.85 -30.73
N SER A 11 21.68 -56.45 -30.04
CA SER A 11 21.52 -57.83 -29.48
C SER A 11 22.34 -58.09 -28.20
N GLY A 12 21.84 -58.67 -27.09
CA GLY A 12 20.58 -59.34 -26.73
C GLY A 12 20.43 -59.30 -25.19
N SER A 13 19.60 -60.05 -24.47
CA SER A 13 18.49 -61.00 -24.70
C SER A 13 17.97 -61.33 -23.29
N TRP A 14 16.66 -61.21 -23.01
CA TRP A 14 16.06 -61.72 -21.77
C TRP A 14 14.65 -62.26 -22.06
N GLU A 15 14.39 -63.53 -21.73
CA GLU A 15 13.05 -64.11 -21.68
C GLU A 15 12.63 -64.41 -20.23
N ARG A 16 11.41 -63.93 -19.92
CA ARG A 16 10.26 -64.58 -19.23
C ARG A 16 10.41 -65.17 -17.82
N ASN A 17 9.70 -64.56 -16.85
CA ASN A 17 8.36 -64.99 -16.37
C ASN A 17 7.88 -64.15 -15.16
N ALA A 18 6.57 -63.93 -15.06
CA ALA A 18 5.85 -63.31 -13.93
C ALA A 18 4.98 -64.38 -13.20
N PRO A 19 4.14 -64.10 -12.17
CA PRO A 19 4.00 -62.90 -11.30
C PRO A 19 3.76 -63.18 -9.78
N ALA A 20 3.63 -62.08 -9.02
CA ALA A 20 2.82 -61.83 -7.81
C ALA A 20 3.45 -61.87 -6.39
N SER A 21 3.58 -60.69 -5.75
CA SER A 21 2.88 -60.35 -4.49
C SER A 21 3.08 -58.86 -4.12
N MET A 22 2.04 -58.26 -3.53
CA MET A 22 1.94 -56.85 -3.08
C MET A 22 2.67 -56.61 -1.76
N ALA A 23 3.34 -55.46 -1.60
CA ALA A 23 3.34 -54.67 -0.35
C ALA A 23 3.94 -53.26 -0.52
N ARG A 24 3.05 -52.25 -0.47
CA ARG A 24 3.17 -50.87 0.08
C ARG A 24 4.56 -50.20 0.12
N GLY A 25 4.76 -49.22 -0.76
CA GLY A 25 5.72 -48.13 -0.57
C GLY A 25 4.98 -46.81 -0.28
N ALA A 26 5.18 -46.26 0.93
CA ALA A 26 4.93 -44.86 1.22
C ALA A 26 6.31 -44.19 1.34
N ARG A 27 6.68 -43.36 0.36
CA ARG A 27 7.90 -42.54 0.43
C ARG A 27 7.48 -41.08 0.29
N ALA A 28 7.38 -40.41 1.43
CA ALA A 28 7.22 -38.97 1.52
C ALA A 28 8.45 -38.29 0.88
N MET A 29 8.22 -37.46 -0.14
CA MET A 29 9.22 -36.50 -0.62
C MET A 29 9.35 -35.39 0.42
N LYS A 30 10.44 -35.40 1.19
CA LYS A 30 10.92 -34.21 1.89
C LYS A 30 11.69 -33.35 0.89
N MET A 31 11.09 -32.27 0.41
CA MET A 31 11.82 -31.16 -0.18
C MET A 31 12.59 -30.45 0.96
N LYS A 32 13.91 -30.57 0.95
CA LYS A 32 14.77 -29.72 1.78
C LYS A 32 14.82 -28.34 1.14
N SER A 33 14.51 -27.31 1.93
CA SER A 33 14.75 -25.90 1.59
C SER A 33 16.22 -25.72 1.23
N GLN A 34 16.48 -25.27 0.00
CA GLN A 34 17.78 -24.74 -0.37
C GLN A 34 17.92 -23.39 0.33
N ALA A 35 18.88 -23.29 1.25
CA ALA A 35 19.32 -22.02 1.80
C ALA A 35 19.79 -21.13 0.64
N THR A 36 19.10 -20.03 0.43
CA THR A 36 19.46 -19.00 -0.55
C THR A 36 20.79 -18.40 -0.11
N GLN A 37 21.85 -18.61 -0.89
CA GLN A 37 23.09 -17.86 -0.73
C GLN A 37 22.81 -16.39 -1.04
N VAL A 38 23.12 -15.52 -0.09
CA VAL A 38 23.09 -14.06 -0.23
C VAL A 38 24.01 -13.66 -1.39
N LYS A 39 23.48 -12.91 -2.36
CA LYS A 39 24.29 -12.28 -3.42
C LYS A 39 25.15 -11.19 -2.81
N THR A 40 26.46 -11.35 -2.90
CA THR A 40 27.45 -10.33 -2.53
C THR A 40 27.82 -9.51 -3.77
N ASP A 41 27.07 -8.43 -4.05
CA ASP A 41 27.50 -7.39 -4.97
C ASP A 41 27.39 -6.03 -4.26
N ALA A 42 28.29 -5.80 -3.30
CA ALA A 42 28.47 -4.50 -2.67
C ALA A 42 29.79 -3.87 -3.17
N PRO A 43 29.80 -2.60 -3.63
CA PRO A 43 31.04 -1.92 -3.95
C PRO A 43 31.81 -1.62 -2.66
N ALA A 44 33.04 -2.15 -2.59
CA ALA A 44 33.97 -1.86 -1.52
C ALA A 44 34.46 -0.40 -1.59
N SER A 45 33.91 0.49 -0.76
CA SER A 45 34.63 1.70 -0.34
C SER A 45 34.04 2.35 0.93
N SER A 46 34.77 2.29 2.05
CA SER A 46 35.42 3.46 2.67
C SER A 46 35.90 3.17 4.11
N SER A 47 37.20 3.36 4.29
CA SER A 47 37.99 3.64 5.50
C SER A 47 37.42 3.37 6.91
N ALA A 48 38.17 2.56 7.66
CA ALA A 48 38.17 2.45 9.11
C ALA A 48 38.47 3.81 9.80
N GLY A 49 37.41 4.52 10.20
CA GLY A 49 37.40 5.43 11.34
C GLY A 49 36.48 4.82 12.41
N GLY A 50 36.87 4.84 13.68
CA GLY A 50 36.15 4.15 14.76
C GLY A 50 34.68 4.57 14.83
N LYS A 51 33.77 3.71 14.38
CA LYS A 51 32.31 3.93 14.45
C LYS A 51 31.83 3.78 15.90
N LYS A 52 31.05 4.74 16.37
CA LYS A 52 30.44 4.69 17.71
C LYS A 52 29.20 3.80 17.66
N ARG A 53 29.18 2.73 18.46
CA ARG A 53 28.16 1.66 18.43
C ARG A 53 27.04 1.82 19.46
N VAL A 54 27.30 2.58 20.53
CA VAL A 54 26.37 2.76 21.65
C VAL A 54 26.22 4.25 21.93
N TYR A 55 24.97 4.70 22.06
CA TYR A 55 24.61 6.09 22.34
C TYR A 55 23.74 6.18 23.59
N LEU A 56 24.07 7.11 24.49
CA LEU A 56 23.16 7.53 25.56
C LEU A 56 22.08 8.46 25.00
N LEU A 57 20.94 8.57 25.69
CA LEU A 57 19.84 9.43 25.24
C LEU A 57 20.24 10.90 25.05
N SER A 58 21.20 11.40 25.83
CA SER A 58 21.72 12.77 25.75
C SER A 58 22.55 13.03 24.48
N GLU A 59 23.02 11.98 23.81
CA GLU A 59 23.97 12.08 22.69
C GLU A 59 23.27 12.00 21.31
N GLY A 60 22.04 11.50 21.25
CA GLY A 60 21.26 11.36 20.02
C GLY A 60 20.27 12.52 19.77
N ASN A 61 19.61 12.52 18.61
CA ASN A 61 18.52 13.46 18.29
C ASN A 61 17.57 12.85 17.23
N LYS A 62 16.46 13.55 16.94
CA LYS A 62 15.44 13.12 15.97
C LYS A 62 15.93 12.94 14.53
N ASP A 63 17.06 13.52 14.13
CA ASP A 63 17.60 13.44 12.77
C ASP A 63 18.49 12.21 12.56
N MET A 64 18.90 11.55 13.65
CA MET A 64 19.76 10.35 13.62
C MET A 64 18.97 9.04 13.41
N LYS A 65 17.80 9.08 12.74
CA LYS A 65 16.94 7.89 12.54
C LYS A 65 17.63 6.74 11.83
N MET A 66 18.51 7.05 10.87
CA MET A 66 19.26 6.03 10.13
C MET A 66 20.27 5.27 11.01
N VAL A 67 20.73 5.88 12.11
CA VAL A 67 21.75 5.31 13.01
C VAL A 67 21.12 4.73 14.27
N LEU A 68 20.14 5.42 14.86
CA LEU A 68 19.52 5.08 16.15
C LEU A 68 18.16 4.37 15.98
N GLY A 69 17.69 4.20 14.75
CA GLY A 69 16.32 3.83 14.47
C GLY A 69 15.33 4.95 14.79
N GLY A 70 14.09 4.80 14.33
CA GLY A 70 13.02 5.77 14.61
C GLY A 70 12.70 5.87 16.10
N LYS A 71 12.68 4.74 16.81
CA LYS A 71 12.39 4.69 18.26
C LYS A 71 13.51 5.32 19.08
N GLY A 72 14.76 4.93 18.85
CA GLY A 72 15.92 5.48 19.57
C GLY A 72 16.08 6.98 19.34
N ALA A 73 15.94 7.44 18.10
CA ALA A 73 15.98 8.87 17.79
C ALA A 73 14.91 9.67 18.55
N ASN A 74 13.68 9.15 18.65
CA ASN A 74 12.60 9.82 19.39
C ASN A 74 12.80 9.78 20.91
N LEU A 75 13.37 8.70 21.47
CA LEU A 75 13.72 8.64 22.90
C LEU A 75 14.76 9.71 23.27
N CYS A 76 15.80 9.86 22.45
CA CYS A 76 16.80 10.90 22.62
C CYS A 76 16.17 12.30 22.54
N GLU A 77 15.27 12.50 21.57
CA GLU A 77 14.59 13.78 21.39
C GLU A 77 13.68 14.13 22.58
N MET A 78 12.86 13.18 23.04
CA MET A 78 11.99 13.38 24.21
C MET A 78 12.81 13.72 25.48
N THR A 79 13.97 13.09 25.64
CA THR A 79 14.90 13.38 26.75
C THR A 79 15.43 14.81 26.67
N LYS A 80 15.79 15.28 25.46
CA LYS A 80 16.20 16.69 25.22
C LYS A 80 15.08 17.69 25.48
N LEU A 81 13.83 17.29 25.25
CA LEU A 81 12.64 18.07 25.58
C LEU A 81 12.28 18.02 27.07
N THR A 82 13.11 17.41 27.92
CA THR A 82 12.92 17.27 29.38
C THR A 82 11.65 16.53 29.76
N LEU A 83 11.19 15.60 28.91
CA LEU A 83 10.09 14.70 29.21
C LEU A 83 10.56 13.57 30.14
N PRO A 84 9.67 12.97 30.96
CA PRO A 84 10.05 11.94 31.92
C PRO A 84 10.25 10.59 31.21
N VAL A 85 11.31 10.47 30.43
CA VAL A 85 11.69 9.24 29.72
C VAL A 85 12.50 8.35 30.66
N PRO A 86 12.18 7.04 30.80
CA PRO A 86 13.04 6.12 31.53
C PRO A 86 14.45 6.05 30.91
N PRO A 87 15.52 6.02 31.73
CA PRO A 87 16.89 6.05 31.22
C PRO A 87 17.17 4.86 30.29
N ALA A 88 17.87 5.13 29.18
CA ALA A 88 18.12 4.13 28.15
C ALA A 88 19.45 4.38 27.41
N PHE A 89 19.88 3.37 26.65
CA PHE A 89 20.90 3.51 25.62
C PHE A 89 20.49 2.78 24.34
N ILE A 90 21.07 3.21 23.23
CA ILE A 90 20.76 2.71 21.89
C ILE A 90 22.01 2.08 21.28
N ILE A 91 21.89 0.83 20.82
CA ILE A 91 22.87 0.15 19.97
C ILE A 91 22.48 0.42 18.52
N THR A 92 23.43 0.86 17.70
CA THR A 92 23.14 1.39 16.35
C THR A 92 22.70 0.33 15.35
N THR A 93 21.98 0.78 14.31
CA THR A 93 21.66 0.00 13.10
C THR A 93 22.91 -0.54 12.42
N GLU A 94 23.97 0.28 12.34
CA GLU A 94 25.26 -0.12 11.77
C GLU A 94 25.86 -1.32 12.50
N THR A 95 25.69 -1.41 13.83
CA THR A 95 26.16 -2.56 14.61
C THR A 95 25.39 -3.84 14.25
N CYS A 96 24.11 -3.73 13.89
CA CYS A 96 23.32 -4.85 13.39
C CYS A 96 23.84 -5.33 12.02
N LEU A 97 24.28 -4.41 11.15
CA LEU A 97 24.88 -4.77 9.86
C LEU A 97 26.25 -5.42 10.05
N GLU A 98 27.09 -4.89 10.94
CA GLU A 98 28.37 -5.49 11.33
C GLU A 98 28.18 -6.93 11.83
N TYR A 99 27.15 -7.20 12.63
CA TYR A 99 26.80 -8.56 13.07
C TYR A 99 26.55 -9.52 11.90
N PHE A 100 25.83 -9.08 10.86
CA PHE A 100 25.56 -9.90 9.68
C PHE A 100 26.78 -10.04 8.76
N GLU A 101 27.59 -8.99 8.63
CA GLU A 101 28.84 -9.00 7.85
C GLU A 101 29.89 -9.95 8.47
N GLU A 102 30.06 -9.93 9.80
CA GLU A 102 31.01 -10.81 10.49
C GLU A 102 30.56 -12.29 10.44
N GLY A 103 29.26 -12.56 10.44
CA GLY A 103 28.70 -13.91 10.26
C GLY A 103 29.10 -14.93 11.35
N THR A 104 29.60 -14.46 12.49
CA THR A 104 30.09 -15.30 13.61
C THR A 104 28.94 -15.93 14.40
N GLY A 105 27.74 -15.38 14.29
CA GLY A 105 26.59 -15.74 15.12
C GLY A 105 26.67 -15.18 16.56
N ASP A 106 27.63 -14.31 16.86
CA ASP A 106 27.80 -13.63 18.14
C ASP A 106 27.87 -12.11 17.97
N LEU A 107 27.72 -11.34 19.06
CA LEU A 107 27.81 -9.89 19.04
C LEU A 107 29.20 -9.45 18.53
N PRO A 108 29.28 -8.37 17.75
CA PRO A 108 30.57 -7.86 17.27
C PRO A 108 31.53 -7.63 18.44
N ALA A 109 32.76 -8.13 18.34
CA ALA A 109 33.74 -8.07 19.45
C ALA A 109 34.06 -6.63 19.91
N ALA A 110 33.84 -5.67 19.02
CA ALA A 110 34.04 -4.24 19.28
C ALA A 110 32.83 -3.53 19.94
N LEU A 111 31.74 -4.24 20.20
CA LEU A 111 30.57 -3.74 20.93
C LEU A 111 30.80 -3.82 22.44
N ASP A 112 30.97 -2.67 23.08
CA ASP A 112 30.99 -2.52 24.54
C ASP A 112 29.85 -1.59 24.98
N TYR A 113 28.91 -2.13 25.75
CA TYR A 113 27.76 -1.41 26.32
C TYR A 113 27.79 -1.31 27.84
N GLU A 114 28.82 -1.82 28.53
CA GLU A 114 28.87 -1.83 30.00
C GLU A 114 28.95 -0.41 30.57
N PHE A 115 29.64 0.51 29.89
CA PHE A 115 29.65 1.93 30.30
C PHE A 115 28.25 2.56 30.25
N ALA A 116 27.42 2.16 29.29
CA ALA A 116 26.08 2.69 29.11
C ALA A 116 25.09 2.07 30.10
N LEU A 117 25.25 0.78 30.40
CA LEU A 117 24.50 0.11 31.47
C LEU A 117 24.80 0.76 32.83
N LYS A 118 26.07 1.05 33.13
CA LYS A 118 26.47 1.74 34.35
C LYS A 118 25.85 3.14 34.46
N ALA A 119 25.73 3.87 33.36
CA ALA A 119 25.05 5.16 33.35
C ALA A 119 23.57 5.04 33.72
N ILE A 120 22.88 3.98 33.28
CA ILE A 120 21.50 3.69 33.71
C ILE A 120 21.45 3.34 35.20
N GLU A 121 22.40 2.55 35.71
CA GLU A 121 22.48 2.22 37.13
C GLU A 121 22.65 3.48 38.00
N GLU A 122 23.53 4.40 37.59
CA GLU A 122 23.78 5.66 38.29
C GLU A 122 22.55 6.58 38.29
N ASP A 123 21.83 6.68 37.17
CA ASP A 123 20.64 7.54 37.04
C ASP A 123 19.41 6.97 37.78
N THR A 124 19.25 5.65 37.77
CA THR A 124 18.13 4.99 38.47
C THR A 124 18.39 4.74 39.94
N GLY A 125 19.67 4.74 40.37
CA GLY A 125 20.09 4.31 41.70
C GLY A 125 19.89 2.81 41.96
N LYS A 126 19.65 2.01 40.91
CA LYS A 126 19.45 0.55 40.95
C LYS A 126 20.63 -0.14 40.27
N LYS A 127 20.84 -1.43 40.54
CA LYS A 127 21.98 -2.17 40.00
C LYS A 127 21.54 -3.42 39.22
N PHE A 128 22.09 -3.61 38.03
CA PHE A 128 21.73 -4.71 37.14
C PHE A 128 22.26 -6.03 37.70
N GLY A 129 21.32 -6.93 38.01
CA GLY A 129 21.60 -8.21 38.66
C GLY A 129 21.80 -8.18 40.18
N ASP A 130 21.44 -7.09 40.84
CA ASP A 130 21.45 -7.01 42.31
C ASP A 130 20.14 -7.58 42.91
N PRO A 131 20.19 -8.62 43.77
CA PRO A 131 19.00 -9.18 44.39
C PRO A 131 18.25 -8.26 45.37
N LEU A 132 18.86 -7.18 45.87
CA LEU A 132 18.23 -6.30 46.86
C LEU A 132 17.62 -5.06 46.22
N ASN A 133 18.29 -4.48 45.24
CA ASN A 133 17.82 -3.29 44.51
C ASN A 133 17.98 -3.47 42.99
N PRO A 134 17.20 -4.37 42.39
CA PRO A 134 17.39 -4.80 41.01
C PRO A 134 17.02 -3.71 40.01
N LEU A 135 17.94 -3.43 39.08
CA LEU A 135 17.61 -2.79 37.81
C LEU A 135 17.11 -3.88 36.85
N LEU A 136 15.90 -3.70 36.33
CA LEU A 136 15.36 -4.49 35.23
C LEU A 136 15.24 -3.61 33.99
N VAL A 137 15.45 -4.20 32.82
CA VAL A 137 15.44 -3.48 31.54
C VAL A 137 14.47 -4.10 30.54
N SER A 138 14.02 -3.30 29.59
CA SER A 138 13.39 -3.76 28.37
C SER A 138 14.36 -3.65 27.20
N VAL A 139 14.32 -4.63 26.30
CA VAL A 139 15.09 -4.65 25.06
C VAL A 139 14.11 -4.56 23.91
N ARG A 140 14.15 -3.46 23.17
CA ARG A 140 13.20 -3.12 22.12
C ARG A 140 13.93 -2.88 20.80
N SER A 141 13.43 -3.49 19.74
CA SER A 141 13.86 -3.22 18.37
C SER A 141 13.41 -1.84 17.87
N GLY A 142 14.14 -1.30 16.89
CA GLY A 142 13.82 -0.02 16.26
C GLY A 142 14.57 0.19 14.95
N ALA A 143 13.91 -0.05 13.82
CA ALA A 143 14.44 0.30 12.50
C ALA A 143 14.22 1.79 12.18
N PRO A 144 14.90 2.36 11.16
CA PRO A 144 14.66 3.73 10.72
C PRO A 144 13.21 3.96 10.27
N ALA A 145 12.64 2.99 9.56
CA ALA A 145 11.20 2.93 9.26
C ALA A 145 10.42 2.25 10.39
N SER A 146 9.17 2.70 10.58
CA SER A 146 8.26 2.07 11.54
C SER A 146 7.75 0.73 11.00
N MET A 147 7.98 -0.35 11.75
CA MET A 147 7.52 -1.71 11.46
C MET A 147 6.69 -2.25 12.65
N PRO A 148 5.43 -1.78 12.85
CA PRO A 148 4.63 -2.13 14.02
C PRO A 148 4.34 -3.63 14.09
N GLY A 149 4.54 -4.25 15.26
CA GLY A 149 4.28 -5.68 15.48
C GLY A 149 5.30 -6.64 14.84
N MET A 150 6.22 -6.16 14.00
CA MET A 150 7.09 -7.05 13.21
C MET A 150 8.31 -7.57 13.95
N MET A 151 8.85 -6.76 14.85
CA MET A 151 10.11 -7.01 15.53
C MET A 151 9.89 -7.21 17.02
N ASP A 152 10.71 -8.07 17.60
CA ASP A 152 10.47 -8.56 18.94
C ASP A 152 10.86 -7.54 20.03
N THR A 153 10.24 -7.69 21.19
CA THR A 153 10.50 -6.92 22.41
C THR A 153 10.56 -7.90 23.56
N VAL A 154 11.55 -7.72 24.46
CA VAL A 154 11.65 -8.47 25.71
C VAL A 154 11.51 -7.49 26.86
N LEU A 155 10.53 -7.72 27.74
CA LEU A 155 10.33 -6.94 28.96
C LEU A 155 10.88 -7.69 30.18
N ASN A 156 11.08 -6.96 31.28
CA ASN A 156 11.47 -7.51 32.58
C ASN A 156 12.80 -8.29 32.57
N LEU A 157 13.71 -7.93 31.67
CA LEU A 157 15.01 -8.59 31.55
C LEU A 157 15.88 -8.28 32.77
N GLY A 158 16.48 -9.33 33.32
CA GLY A 158 17.28 -9.32 34.53
C GLY A 158 16.65 -10.13 35.67
N LEU A 159 15.47 -10.71 35.48
CA LEU A 159 14.81 -11.54 36.48
C LEU A 159 15.46 -12.92 36.61
N ASN A 160 15.66 -13.35 37.85
CA ASN A 160 15.98 -14.73 38.24
C ASN A 160 15.37 -15.01 39.62
N ASP A 161 15.56 -16.23 40.14
CA ASP A 161 14.97 -16.64 41.42
C ASP A 161 15.35 -15.72 42.59
N GLU A 162 16.62 -15.33 42.68
CA GLU A 162 17.12 -14.49 43.78
C GLU A 162 16.54 -13.08 43.71
N ILE A 163 16.46 -12.51 42.51
CA ILE A 163 15.92 -11.18 42.26
C ILE A 163 14.41 -11.13 42.48
N VAL A 164 13.69 -12.21 42.14
CA VAL A 164 12.25 -12.31 42.41
C VAL A 164 12.00 -12.27 43.92
N GLU A 165 12.74 -13.03 44.71
CA GLU A 165 12.66 -12.96 46.19
C GLU A 165 13.02 -11.57 46.73
N GLY A 166 13.96 -10.88 46.08
CA GLY A 166 14.27 -9.47 46.31
C GLY A 166 13.09 -8.54 46.11
N ILE A 167 12.44 -8.65 44.94
CA ILE A 167 11.26 -7.84 44.57
C ILE A 167 10.11 -8.12 45.54
N ILE A 168 9.90 -9.37 45.97
CA ILE A 168 8.88 -9.73 46.97
C ILE A 168 9.13 -8.97 48.27
N LYS A 169 10.38 -8.93 48.74
CA LYS A 169 10.76 -8.23 49.98
C LYS A 169 10.58 -6.71 49.86
N THR A 170 10.94 -6.13 48.72
CA THR A 170 10.92 -4.66 48.54
C THR A 170 9.53 -4.13 48.23
N THR A 171 8.72 -4.87 47.47
CA THR A 171 7.37 -4.42 47.06
C THR A 171 6.25 -4.90 47.98
N GLY A 172 6.50 -5.96 48.77
CA GLY A 172 5.47 -6.64 49.54
C GLY A 172 4.39 -7.32 48.69
N ASN A 173 4.61 -7.45 47.37
CA ASN A 173 3.62 -7.96 46.43
C ASN A 173 4.13 -9.23 45.72
N GLU A 174 3.90 -10.37 46.36
CA GLU A 174 4.32 -11.68 45.84
C GLU A 174 3.66 -12.03 44.51
N ARG A 175 2.39 -11.63 44.34
CA ARG A 175 1.64 -11.84 43.10
C ARG A 175 2.30 -11.11 41.92
N PHE A 176 2.66 -9.85 42.10
CA PHE A 176 3.34 -9.05 41.07
C PHE A 176 4.69 -9.65 40.68
N ALA A 177 5.49 -10.09 41.65
CA ALA A 177 6.82 -10.63 41.38
C ALA A 177 6.75 -11.90 40.51
N TYR A 178 5.86 -12.85 40.85
CA TYR A 178 5.71 -14.07 40.05
C TYR A 178 4.97 -13.86 38.73
N ASP A 179 3.99 -12.94 38.65
CA ASP A 179 3.36 -12.57 37.37
C ASP A 179 4.38 -11.95 36.39
N THR A 180 5.25 -11.08 36.91
CA THR A 180 6.31 -10.47 36.11
C THR A 180 7.34 -11.53 35.68
N TYR A 181 7.67 -12.49 36.55
CA TYR A 181 8.62 -13.55 36.22
C TYR A 181 8.08 -14.55 35.21
N ARG A 182 6.82 -14.99 35.30
CA ARG A 182 6.24 -15.87 34.28
C ARG A 182 6.15 -15.19 32.92
N ARG A 183 5.87 -13.87 32.87
CA ARG A 183 5.89 -13.09 31.63
C ARG A 183 7.28 -13.08 31.02
N PHE A 184 8.31 -12.77 31.83
CA PHE A 184 9.70 -12.83 31.37
C PHE A 184 10.08 -14.21 30.83
N LEU A 185 9.77 -15.30 31.55
CA LEU A 185 10.09 -16.66 31.11
C LEU A 185 9.41 -17.02 29.78
N ASN A 186 8.14 -16.67 29.61
CA ASN A 186 7.41 -16.91 28.36
C ASN A 186 8.04 -16.10 27.21
N MET A 187 8.16 -14.78 27.38
CA MET A 187 8.71 -13.89 26.36
C MET A 187 10.14 -14.24 25.96
N TYR A 188 11.01 -14.54 26.92
CA TYR A 188 12.40 -14.88 26.65
C TYR A 188 12.50 -16.23 25.92
N SER A 189 11.67 -17.20 26.30
CA SER A 189 11.61 -18.51 25.64
C SER A 189 11.14 -18.38 24.19
N ASP A 190 10.10 -17.59 23.95
CA ASP A 190 9.58 -17.31 22.61
C ASP A 190 10.57 -16.52 21.76
N VAL A 191 10.88 -15.30 22.18
CA VAL A 191 11.64 -14.35 21.35
C VAL A 191 13.10 -14.73 21.21
N VAL A 192 13.76 -15.13 22.30
CA VAL A 192 15.22 -15.32 22.31
C VAL A 192 15.60 -16.75 21.98
N MET A 193 14.77 -17.72 22.39
CA MET A 193 15.05 -19.14 22.26
C MET A 193 14.21 -19.85 21.20
N ASP A 194 13.30 -19.14 20.52
CA ASP A 194 12.49 -19.64 19.40
C ASP A 194 11.61 -20.84 19.80
N LEU A 195 11.03 -20.79 21.00
CA LEU A 195 10.08 -21.78 21.50
C LEU A 195 8.64 -21.28 21.36
N ASP A 196 7.76 -22.13 20.82
CA ASP A 196 6.34 -21.80 20.65
C ASP A 196 5.68 -21.38 21.98
N LYS A 197 4.77 -20.41 21.91
CA LYS A 197 3.98 -19.90 23.05
C LYS A 197 2.87 -20.86 23.46
N GLU A 198 2.35 -21.66 22.54
CA GLU A 198 1.19 -22.53 22.81
C GLU A 198 1.36 -23.40 24.07
N PRO A 199 2.50 -24.09 24.30
CA PRO A 199 2.71 -24.88 25.52
C PRO A 199 2.64 -24.05 26.81
N PHE A 200 3.10 -22.80 26.79
CA PHE A 200 3.05 -21.92 27.95
C PHE A 200 1.60 -21.50 28.27
N GLU A 201 0.80 -21.20 27.24
CA GLU A 201 -0.63 -20.88 27.39
C GLU A 201 -1.47 -22.08 27.82
N GLU A 202 -1.13 -23.29 27.37
CA GLU A 202 -1.77 -24.53 27.82
C GLU A 202 -1.56 -24.76 29.32
N VAL A 203 -0.37 -24.48 29.84
CA VAL A 203 -0.08 -24.58 31.28
C VAL A 203 -0.97 -23.61 32.06
N ILE A 204 -1.03 -22.33 31.67
CA ILE A 204 -1.88 -21.33 32.34
C ILE A 204 -3.35 -21.77 32.28
N THR A 205 -3.82 -22.20 31.11
CA THR A 205 -5.20 -22.66 30.90
C THR A 205 -5.54 -23.89 31.73
N SER A 206 -4.61 -24.84 31.87
CA SER A 206 -4.80 -26.04 32.68
C SER A 206 -4.95 -25.71 34.16
N ILE A 207 -4.14 -24.78 34.67
CA ILE A 207 -4.17 -24.34 36.07
C ILE A 207 -5.46 -23.56 36.33
N LYS A 208 -5.85 -22.65 35.42
CA LYS A 208 -7.12 -21.93 35.48
C LYS A 208 -8.31 -22.88 35.51
N LYS A 209 -8.35 -23.86 34.60
CA LYS A 209 -9.42 -24.86 34.53
C LYS A 209 -9.50 -25.73 35.79
N ARG A 210 -8.35 -26.13 36.35
CA ARG A 210 -8.29 -26.91 37.59
C ARG A 210 -8.83 -26.13 38.80
N LYS A 211 -8.61 -24.81 38.83
CA LYS A 211 -9.04 -23.93 39.95
C LYS A 211 -10.38 -23.21 39.69
N GLY A 212 -10.99 -23.40 38.53
CA GLY A 212 -12.25 -22.73 38.15
C GLY A 212 -12.10 -21.22 37.88
N ILE A 213 -10.87 -20.77 37.62
CA ILE A 213 -10.53 -19.36 37.33
C ILE A 213 -10.81 -19.07 35.85
N LYS A 214 -11.36 -17.89 35.55
CA LYS A 214 -11.65 -17.47 34.17
C LYS A 214 -10.65 -16.47 33.64
N LEU A 215 -10.22 -15.52 34.47
CA LEU A 215 -9.33 -14.42 34.08
C LEU A 215 -7.99 -14.51 34.80
N ASP A 216 -6.92 -14.11 34.13
CA ASP A 216 -5.57 -14.07 34.73
C ASP A 216 -5.50 -13.13 35.94
N LEU A 217 -6.37 -12.11 35.99
CA LEU A 217 -6.44 -11.18 37.12
C LEU A 217 -6.81 -11.88 38.43
N GLU A 218 -7.62 -12.94 38.35
CA GLU A 218 -8.11 -13.74 39.49
C GLU A 218 -7.06 -14.73 40.02
N MET A 219 -5.92 -14.86 39.34
CA MET A 219 -4.83 -15.73 39.77
C MET A 219 -4.07 -15.11 40.96
N GLU A 220 -3.88 -15.91 42.00
CA GLU A 220 -3.18 -15.54 43.23
C GLU A 220 -1.66 -15.80 43.13
N ALA A 221 -0.89 -15.29 44.09
CA ALA A 221 0.56 -15.45 44.12
C ALA A 221 1.02 -16.92 44.05
N ALA A 222 0.33 -17.81 44.78
CA ALA A 222 0.61 -19.24 44.77
C ALA A 222 0.35 -19.90 43.40
N ASP A 223 -0.63 -19.39 42.65
CA ASP A 223 -0.95 -19.89 41.31
C ASP A 223 0.16 -19.50 40.33
N TRP A 224 0.62 -18.25 40.39
CA TRP A 224 1.73 -17.80 39.55
C TRP A 224 3.05 -18.47 39.89
N LYS A 225 3.32 -18.75 41.17
CA LYS A 225 4.48 -19.54 41.59
C LYS A 225 4.46 -20.95 41.01
N GLU A 226 3.28 -21.58 40.96
CA GLU A 226 3.08 -22.88 40.31
C GLU A 226 3.34 -22.80 38.79
N VAL A 227 2.79 -21.77 38.11
CA VAL A 227 3.03 -21.52 36.68
C VAL A 227 4.53 -21.33 36.38
N VAL A 228 5.23 -20.52 37.17
CA VAL A 228 6.69 -20.31 37.03
C VAL A 228 7.44 -21.64 37.15
N GLY A 229 7.05 -22.50 38.09
CA GLY A 229 7.64 -23.83 38.26
C GLY A 229 7.47 -24.71 37.03
N GLU A 230 6.29 -24.71 36.42
CA GLU A 230 6.03 -25.46 35.17
C GLU A 230 6.75 -24.85 33.96
N PHE A 231 6.81 -23.52 33.85
CA PHE A 231 7.52 -22.82 32.76
C PHE A 231 9.00 -23.16 32.74
N LYS A 232 9.64 -23.27 33.91
CA LYS A 232 11.03 -23.70 34.02
C LYS A 232 11.26 -25.16 33.65
N LYS A 233 10.24 -26.03 33.82
CA LYS A 233 10.31 -27.41 33.34
C LYS A 233 10.18 -27.47 31.82
N LEU A 234 9.31 -26.63 31.25
CA LEU A 234 9.15 -26.51 29.80
C LEU A 234 10.43 -25.98 29.15
N ASN A 235 11.06 -24.96 29.74
CA ASN A 235 12.32 -24.42 29.27
C ASN A 235 13.33 -24.21 30.42
N PRO A 236 14.18 -25.22 30.72
CA PRO A 236 15.20 -25.11 31.76
C PRO A 236 16.43 -24.30 31.33
N ASN A 237 16.50 -23.89 30.06
CA ASN A 237 17.69 -23.26 29.47
C ASN A 237 17.65 -21.72 29.52
N VAL A 238 16.61 -21.11 30.11
CA VAL A 238 16.58 -19.66 30.31
C VAL A 238 17.74 -19.27 31.25
N PRO A 239 18.68 -18.40 30.83
CA PRO A 239 19.84 -18.05 31.63
C PRO A 239 19.43 -17.39 32.95
N SER A 240 20.14 -17.71 34.03
CA SER A 240 19.94 -17.07 35.34
C SER A 240 20.79 -15.82 35.53
N ASP A 241 21.88 -15.66 34.76
CA ASP A 241 22.71 -14.46 34.74
C ASP A 241 22.06 -13.36 33.89
N PRO A 242 21.71 -12.20 34.48
CA PRO A 242 21.17 -11.05 33.77
C PRO A 242 22.02 -10.57 32.58
N ARG A 243 23.36 -10.71 32.64
CA ARG A 243 24.23 -10.32 31.52
C ARG A 243 24.11 -11.25 30.33
N GLU A 244 24.01 -12.56 30.58
CA GLU A 244 23.73 -13.54 29.53
C GLU A 244 22.34 -13.32 28.93
N GLN A 245 21.34 -12.99 29.76
CA GLN A 245 20.01 -12.61 29.28
C GLN A 245 20.07 -11.41 28.34
N LEU A 246 20.78 -10.35 28.71
CA LEU A 246 20.89 -9.13 27.91
C LEU A 246 21.58 -9.39 26.57
N ARG A 247 22.70 -10.12 26.59
CA ARG A 247 23.39 -10.57 25.36
C ARG A 247 22.46 -11.37 24.46
N GLY A 248 21.72 -12.33 25.01
CA GLY A 248 20.76 -13.14 24.26
C GLY A 248 19.66 -12.30 23.60
N ALA A 249 19.11 -11.34 24.32
CA ALA A 249 18.06 -10.45 23.81
C ALA A 249 18.56 -9.53 22.67
N ILE A 250 19.79 -8.97 22.78
CA ILE A 250 20.38 -8.15 21.71
C ILE A 250 20.56 -8.99 20.43
N LEU A 251 21.08 -10.22 20.56
CA LEU A 251 21.23 -11.15 19.44
C LEU A 251 19.88 -11.49 18.80
N ALA A 252 18.84 -11.72 19.61
CA ALA A 252 17.50 -12.00 19.11
C ALA A 252 16.94 -10.83 18.29
N VAL A 253 17.13 -9.58 18.74
CA VAL A 253 16.71 -8.40 17.97
C VAL A 253 17.44 -8.33 16.62
N PHE A 254 18.77 -8.54 16.59
CA PHE A 254 19.49 -8.57 15.32
C PHE A 254 18.96 -9.67 14.40
N ARG A 255 18.79 -10.91 14.89
CA ARG A 255 18.22 -12.02 14.10
C ARG A 255 16.82 -11.71 13.59
N SER A 256 15.99 -11.00 14.36
CA SER A 256 14.62 -10.65 13.96
C SER A 256 14.56 -9.78 12.70
N TRP A 257 15.64 -9.09 12.33
CA TRP A 257 15.71 -8.35 11.06
C TRP A 257 15.59 -9.29 9.85
N ASN A 258 16.11 -10.51 9.93
CA ASN A 258 16.10 -11.47 8.82
C ASN A 258 15.12 -12.62 9.03
N ASN A 259 14.08 -12.44 9.84
CA ASN A 259 12.99 -13.40 9.90
C ASN A 259 12.05 -13.25 8.69
N ASP A 260 11.32 -14.32 8.34
CA ASP A 260 10.47 -14.36 7.15
C ASP A 260 9.41 -13.25 7.14
N ARG A 261 8.84 -12.94 8.31
CA ARG A 261 7.82 -11.88 8.45
C ARG A 261 8.40 -10.48 8.19
N ALA A 262 9.58 -10.17 8.70
CA ALA A 262 10.23 -8.87 8.50
C ALA A 262 10.66 -8.70 7.04
N ILE A 263 11.21 -9.74 6.42
CA ILE A 263 11.57 -9.74 4.99
C ILE A 263 10.33 -9.45 4.14
N ARG A 264 9.21 -10.16 4.36
CA ARG A 264 7.96 -9.91 3.64
C ARG A 264 7.44 -8.49 3.88
N TYR A 265 7.41 -8.02 5.12
CA TYR A 265 6.95 -6.67 5.43
C TYR A 265 7.82 -5.60 4.76
N ARG A 266 9.14 -5.78 4.74
CA ARG A 266 10.06 -4.87 4.05
C ARG A 266 9.82 -4.83 2.55
N SER A 267 9.67 -6.01 1.94
CA SER A 267 9.30 -6.13 0.52
C SER A 267 7.97 -5.40 0.22
N TYR A 268 6.94 -5.59 1.05
CA TYR A 268 5.64 -4.94 0.84
C TYR A 268 5.63 -3.43 1.06
N ASN A 269 6.59 -2.89 1.83
CA ASN A 269 6.65 -1.48 2.19
C ASN A 269 7.87 -0.75 1.59
N ASN A 270 8.61 -1.40 0.67
CA ASN A 270 9.82 -0.87 0.05
C ASN A 270 10.86 -0.38 1.06
N ILE A 271 11.11 -1.17 2.11
CA ILE A 271 12.14 -0.87 3.12
C ILE A 271 13.40 -1.64 2.75
N PRO A 272 14.54 -0.98 2.48
CA PRO A 272 15.78 -1.65 2.12
C PRO A 272 16.35 -2.55 3.22
N ASP A 273 16.91 -3.69 2.84
CA ASP A 273 17.56 -4.65 3.76
C ASP A 273 18.82 -4.07 4.44
N GLU A 274 19.51 -3.17 3.74
CA GLU A 274 20.74 -2.50 4.16
C GLU A 274 20.55 -1.48 5.30
N TRP A 275 19.32 -1.24 5.75
CA TRP A 275 19.06 -0.30 6.85
C TRP A 275 19.33 -0.89 8.24
N GLY A 276 19.18 -2.21 8.40
CA GLY A 276 19.28 -2.89 9.70
C GLY A 276 18.26 -2.40 10.75
N THR A 277 18.42 -2.87 11.99
CA THR A 277 17.63 -2.42 13.15
C THR A 277 18.53 -1.99 14.30
N ALA A 278 18.15 -0.93 15.00
CA ALA A 278 18.76 -0.55 16.28
C ALA A 278 18.15 -1.36 17.44
N VAL A 279 18.85 -1.37 18.57
CA VAL A 279 18.39 -1.98 19.83
C VAL A 279 18.33 -0.90 20.91
N SER A 280 17.14 -0.68 21.48
CA SER A 280 16.93 0.23 22.61
C SER A 280 16.89 -0.59 23.90
N VAL A 281 17.85 -0.37 24.80
CA VAL A 281 17.88 -0.97 26.13
C VAL A 281 17.47 0.10 27.13
N GLN A 282 16.31 -0.08 27.78
CA GLN A 282 15.65 0.95 28.58
C GLN A 282 15.24 0.42 29.95
N ALA A 283 15.45 1.20 31.01
CA ALA A 283 14.99 0.86 32.35
C ALA A 283 13.48 0.61 32.41
N MET A 284 13.06 -0.42 33.15
CA MET A 284 11.64 -0.76 33.30
C MET A 284 10.90 0.27 34.16
N ALA A 285 9.70 0.63 33.71
CA ALA A 285 8.65 1.28 34.49
C ALA A 285 7.43 0.37 34.55
N TYR A 286 6.78 0.26 35.71
CA TYR A 286 5.75 -0.76 35.96
C TYR A 286 4.34 -0.18 36.02
N GLY A 287 3.48 -0.63 35.09
CA GLY A 287 2.04 -0.33 35.09
C GLY A 287 1.20 -1.35 35.87
N ASN A 288 1.77 -2.47 36.30
CA ASN A 288 1.08 -3.65 36.86
C ASN A 288 1.47 -3.97 38.32
N MET A 289 2.11 -3.04 39.02
CA MET A 289 2.56 -3.30 40.39
C MET A 289 1.42 -3.26 41.41
N ASN A 290 0.46 -2.34 41.23
CA ASN A 290 -0.71 -2.17 42.10
C ASN A 290 -1.77 -1.28 41.41
N ASP A 291 -2.86 -0.97 42.10
CA ASP A 291 -3.98 -0.19 41.57
C ASP A 291 -3.69 1.32 41.36
N GLY A 292 -2.56 1.81 41.87
CA GLY A 292 -2.02 3.14 41.59
C GLY A 292 -1.07 3.18 40.39
N CYS A 293 -0.93 2.06 39.69
CA CYS A 293 -0.13 1.93 38.47
C CYS A 293 -1.03 1.65 37.26
N GLY A 294 -0.57 2.03 36.07
CA GLY A 294 -1.27 1.75 34.82
C GLY A 294 -0.41 2.04 33.60
N THR A 295 -0.92 1.73 32.43
CA THR A 295 -0.24 1.98 31.16
C THR A 295 -1.27 2.28 30.08
N GLY A 296 -0.88 3.04 29.07
CA GLY A 296 -1.80 3.45 28.03
C GLY A 296 -1.11 3.94 26.77
N VAL A 297 -1.95 4.14 25.76
CA VAL A 297 -1.60 4.69 24.46
C VAL A 297 -2.54 5.85 24.18
N ALA A 298 -1.98 6.99 23.78
CA ALA A 298 -2.74 8.20 23.50
C ALA A 298 -2.28 8.86 22.21
N PHE A 299 -3.20 9.59 21.59
CA PHE A 299 -3.03 10.36 20.38
C PHE A 299 -3.41 11.80 20.67
N SER A 300 -2.59 12.78 20.25
CA SER A 300 -2.89 14.20 20.45
C SER A 300 -4.22 14.62 19.78
N ARG A 301 -4.58 13.95 18.67
CA ARG A 301 -5.86 14.09 17.97
C ARG A 301 -6.43 12.72 17.64
N ASN A 302 -7.72 12.64 17.34
CA ASN A 302 -8.37 11.39 16.98
C ASN A 302 -7.78 10.83 15.65
N PRO A 303 -7.16 9.63 15.64
CA PRO A 303 -6.50 9.08 14.45
C PRO A 303 -7.48 8.56 13.38
N SER A 304 -8.76 8.43 13.70
CA SER A 304 -9.80 7.96 12.78
C SER A 304 -10.62 9.10 12.16
N THR A 305 -10.98 10.10 12.97
CA THR A 305 -11.79 11.24 12.51
C THR A 305 -10.98 12.49 12.20
N GLY A 306 -9.81 12.65 12.81
CA GLY A 306 -8.99 13.86 12.74
C GLY A 306 -9.42 14.98 13.68
N GLU A 307 -10.45 14.77 14.50
CA GLU A 307 -10.91 15.76 15.49
C GLU A 307 -9.77 16.12 16.46
N ASN A 308 -9.60 17.41 16.72
CA ASN A 308 -8.66 17.94 17.70
C ASN A 308 -9.15 17.69 19.14
N LYS A 309 -9.16 16.40 19.51
CA LYS A 309 -9.51 15.90 20.83
C LYS A 309 -8.45 14.90 21.26
N PHE A 310 -7.95 15.06 22.48
CA PHE A 310 -7.00 14.11 23.07
C PHE A 310 -7.68 12.76 23.24
N PHE A 311 -7.19 11.76 22.51
CA PHE A 311 -7.85 10.47 22.32
C PHE A 311 -6.92 9.34 22.74
N GLY A 312 -7.39 8.36 23.49
CA GLY A 312 -6.55 7.25 23.89
C GLY A 312 -7.25 6.25 24.78
N GLU A 313 -6.50 5.21 25.11
CA GLU A 313 -6.95 4.12 25.97
C GLU A 313 -5.88 3.84 27.03
N PHE A 314 -6.30 3.48 28.23
CA PHE A 314 -5.40 3.03 29.29
C PHE A 314 -5.97 1.85 30.06
N LEU A 315 -5.10 1.10 30.72
CA LEU A 315 -5.47 0.03 31.63
C LEU A 315 -4.83 0.26 33.00
N PRO A 316 -5.62 0.28 34.09
CA PRO A 316 -5.06 0.25 35.43
C PRO A 316 -4.55 -1.16 35.77
N ASN A 317 -3.46 -1.22 36.52
CA ASN A 317 -2.82 -2.44 37.02
C ASN A 317 -2.58 -3.43 35.86
N ALA A 318 -1.83 -3.00 34.85
CA ALA A 318 -1.60 -3.70 33.59
C ALA A 318 -0.24 -3.37 32.98
N ALA A 319 0.31 -4.30 32.19
CA ALA A 319 1.50 -4.06 31.37
C ALA A 319 1.10 -3.63 29.95
N GLY A 320 2.02 -2.99 29.22
CA GLY A 320 1.73 -2.48 27.86
C GLY A 320 1.24 -3.59 26.91
N GLU A 321 1.73 -4.82 27.11
CA GLU A 321 1.25 -6.02 26.40
C GLU A 321 -0.25 -6.25 26.55
N ASP A 322 -0.81 -6.02 27.74
CA ASP A 322 -2.23 -6.27 28.01
C ASP A 322 -3.12 -5.28 27.23
N VAL A 323 -2.60 -4.08 26.93
CA VAL A 323 -3.27 -3.07 26.09
C VAL A 323 -3.23 -3.51 24.62
N VAL A 324 -2.09 -4.03 24.14
CA VAL A 324 -1.93 -4.45 22.74
C VAL A 324 -2.66 -5.76 22.43
N ALA A 325 -2.57 -6.73 23.34
CA ALA A 325 -3.19 -8.06 23.18
C ALA A 325 -4.72 -8.00 23.27
N GLY A 326 -5.30 -6.94 23.85
CA GLY A 326 -6.76 -6.78 23.89
C GLY A 326 -7.50 -7.85 24.71
N ILE A 327 -6.78 -8.60 25.56
CA ILE A 327 -7.34 -9.60 26.48
C ILE A 327 -8.26 -8.92 27.51
N ARG A 328 -7.91 -7.68 27.89
CA ARG A 328 -8.72 -6.80 28.73
C ARG A 328 -9.21 -5.65 27.87
N THR A 329 -10.48 -5.31 28.00
CA THR A 329 -11.05 -4.12 27.36
C THR A 329 -10.42 -2.87 27.97
N PRO A 330 -9.68 -2.06 27.18
CA PRO A 330 -9.09 -0.82 27.66
C PRO A 330 -10.15 0.22 28.06
N GLN A 331 -9.80 1.10 29.00
CA GLN A 331 -10.64 2.22 29.43
C GLN A 331 -10.31 3.47 28.60
N PRO A 332 -11.30 4.31 28.24
CA PRO A 332 -11.04 5.61 27.62
C PRO A 332 -10.17 6.50 28.51
N LEU A 333 -9.35 7.35 27.89
CA LEU A 333 -8.46 8.25 28.61
C LEU A 333 -9.19 9.26 29.51
N GLU A 334 -10.47 9.56 29.23
CA GLU A 334 -11.32 10.38 30.09
C GLU A 334 -11.53 9.77 31.49
N GLU A 335 -11.52 8.45 31.62
CA GLU A 335 -11.59 7.80 32.94
C GLU A 335 -10.29 8.02 33.74
N MET A 336 -9.15 8.17 33.07
CA MET A 336 -7.88 8.52 33.72
C MET A 336 -7.94 9.92 34.32
N ALA A 337 -8.59 10.88 33.67
CA ALA A 337 -8.79 12.23 34.20
C ALA A 337 -9.58 12.23 35.52
N THR A 338 -10.49 11.26 35.68
CA THR A 338 -11.25 11.09 36.93
C THR A 338 -10.43 10.37 38.01
N LYS A 339 -9.66 9.34 37.62
CA LYS A 339 -8.92 8.48 38.56
C LYS A 339 -7.60 9.12 39.05
N TRP A 340 -6.84 9.74 38.14
CA TRP A 340 -5.52 10.34 38.39
C TRP A 340 -5.41 11.72 37.72
N PRO A 341 -6.14 12.74 38.23
CA PRO A 341 -6.24 14.05 37.57
C PRO A 341 -4.87 14.71 37.33
N GLY A 342 -3.97 14.69 38.33
CA GLY A 342 -2.65 15.32 38.20
C GLY A 342 -1.76 14.66 37.13
N VAL A 343 -1.83 13.33 36.99
CA VAL A 343 -1.07 12.59 35.97
C VAL A 343 -1.65 12.84 34.58
N TYR A 344 -2.98 12.93 34.47
CA TYR A 344 -3.66 13.27 33.22
C TYR A 344 -3.31 14.69 32.75
N GLU A 345 -3.31 15.68 33.64
CA GLU A 345 -2.90 17.06 33.31
C GLU A 345 -1.45 17.14 32.84
N GLU A 346 -0.54 16.39 33.49
CA GLU A 346 0.86 16.30 33.08
C GLU A 346 1.00 15.66 31.68
N LEU A 347 0.31 14.55 31.43
CA LEU A 347 0.29 13.89 30.12
C LEU A 347 -0.30 14.81 29.03
N TYR A 348 -1.38 15.54 29.34
CA TYR A 348 -2.00 16.49 28.42
C TYR A 348 -1.04 17.64 28.05
N LYS A 349 -0.28 18.15 29.02
CA LYS A 349 0.74 19.17 28.75
C LYS A 349 1.86 18.63 27.84
N TYR A 350 2.29 17.39 28.06
CA TYR A 350 3.35 16.79 27.25
C TYR A 350 2.90 16.47 25.83
N GLN A 351 1.65 16.04 25.62
CA GLN A 351 1.15 15.84 24.26
C GLN A 351 1.07 17.17 23.49
N GLU A 352 0.65 18.28 24.13
CA GLU A 352 0.64 19.61 23.47
C GLU A 352 2.04 20.06 23.07
N GLN A 353 3.01 19.86 23.97
CA GLN A 353 4.41 20.16 23.70
C GLN A 353 4.94 19.34 22.52
N LEU A 354 4.62 18.05 22.47
CA LEU A 354 5.06 17.15 21.40
C LEU A 354 4.39 17.50 20.06
N GLU A 355 3.07 17.72 20.02
CA GLU A 355 2.36 18.10 18.80
C GLU A 355 2.88 19.42 18.24
N LYS A 356 3.11 20.43 19.09
CA LYS A 356 3.68 21.71 18.67
C LYS A 356 5.12 21.58 18.19
N TYR A 357 5.92 20.71 18.80
CA TYR A 357 7.33 20.53 18.46
C TYR A 357 7.53 19.80 17.13
N TYR A 358 6.79 18.72 16.91
CA TYR A 358 6.83 17.95 15.66
C TYR A 358 5.92 18.56 14.57
N CYS A 359 5.12 19.56 14.95
CA CYS A 359 4.05 20.18 14.18
C CYS A 359 3.05 19.17 13.61
N ASP A 360 2.90 17.97 14.18
CA ASP A 360 2.09 16.87 13.64
C ASP A 360 1.45 16.08 14.79
N MET A 361 0.34 15.37 14.51
CA MET A 361 -0.34 14.54 15.50
C MET A 361 0.59 13.42 15.97
N GLN A 362 0.66 13.24 17.29
CA GLN A 362 1.57 12.31 17.94
C GLN A 362 0.82 11.12 18.52
N ASP A 363 1.39 9.93 18.32
CA ASP A 363 1.07 8.66 18.99
C ASP A 363 2.08 8.46 20.13
N ILE A 364 1.56 8.33 21.35
CA ILE A 364 2.27 8.40 22.63
C ILE A 364 1.99 7.13 23.43
N GLU A 365 3.05 6.44 23.85
CA GLU A 365 2.96 5.34 24.80
C GLU A 365 3.47 5.80 26.17
N PHE A 366 2.72 5.51 27.24
CA PHE A 366 3.05 5.95 28.59
C PHE A 366 2.77 4.88 29.65
N THR A 367 3.47 5.00 30.78
CA THR A 367 3.24 4.21 31.99
C THR A 367 3.17 5.12 33.20
N VAL A 368 2.27 4.80 34.12
CA VAL A 368 2.12 5.45 35.41
C VAL A 368 2.54 4.45 36.48
N GLU A 369 3.54 4.81 37.28
CA GLU A 369 4.02 3.99 38.39
C GLU A 369 3.84 4.80 39.69
N ASN A 370 2.89 4.41 40.54
CA ASN A 370 2.57 5.09 41.80
C ASN A 370 2.45 6.62 41.67
N GLY A 371 1.71 7.09 40.67
CA GLY A 371 1.49 8.52 40.42
C GLY A 371 2.64 9.25 39.70
N ARG A 372 3.73 8.57 39.33
CA ARG A 372 4.78 9.12 38.46
C ARG A 372 4.53 8.72 37.01
N LEU A 373 4.45 9.70 36.11
CA LEU A 373 4.34 9.48 34.67
C LEU A 373 5.70 9.16 34.05
N TYR A 374 5.71 8.19 33.14
CA TYR A 374 6.85 7.88 32.28
C TYR A 374 6.41 7.86 30.82
N MET A 375 7.15 8.59 29.98
CA MET A 375 6.96 8.63 28.53
C MET A 375 7.84 7.56 27.89
N LEU A 376 7.21 6.52 27.33
CA LEU A 376 7.92 5.35 26.79
C LEU A 376 8.24 5.50 25.31
N GLN A 377 7.35 6.15 24.55
CA GLN A 377 7.51 6.31 23.12
C GLN A 377 6.69 7.50 22.62
N CYS A 378 7.20 8.17 21.60
CA CYS A 378 6.44 9.12 20.79
C CYS A 378 6.78 8.90 19.32
N ARG A 379 5.82 9.07 18.43
CA ARG A 379 6.01 9.09 16.97
C ARG A 379 4.85 9.83 16.30
N ASN A 380 5.04 10.25 15.05
CA ASN A 380 3.91 10.74 14.26
C ASN A 380 2.86 9.63 14.13
N GLY A 381 1.63 9.93 14.54
CA GLY A 381 0.58 8.93 14.64
C GLY A 381 0.09 8.50 13.27
N LYS A 382 0.00 7.18 13.08
CA LYS A 382 -0.72 6.58 11.94
C LYS A 382 -2.19 6.94 12.04
N ARG A 383 -2.79 7.30 10.91
CA ARG A 383 -4.12 7.88 10.84
C ARG A 383 -4.79 7.53 9.52
N THR A 384 -6.10 7.66 9.48
CA THR A 384 -6.91 7.43 8.28
C THR A 384 -6.74 8.58 7.28
N ALA A 385 -7.12 8.37 6.02
CA ALA A 385 -7.13 9.43 5.01
C ALA A 385 -7.97 10.65 5.46
N LYS A 386 -9.15 10.38 6.05
CA LYS A 386 -10.01 11.40 6.63
C LYS A 386 -9.31 12.20 7.73
N ALA A 387 -8.69 11.49 8.68
CA ALA A 387 -7.97 12.14 9.76
C ALA A 387 -6.75 12.92 9.25
N ALA A 388 -6.01 12.41 8.25
CA ALA A 388 -4.88 13.11 7.66
C ALA A 388 -5.28 14.45 7.05
N VAL A 389 -6.36 14.46 6.25
CA VAL A 389 -6.90 15.68 5.62
C VAL A 389 -7.37 16.67 6.69
N LYS A 390 -8.19 16.21 7.63
CA LYS A 390 -8.73 17.07 8.69
C LYS A 390 -7.63 17.68 9.56
N ILE A 391 -6.67 16.88 10.02
CA ILE A 391 -5.55 17.35 10.86
C ILE A 391 -4.70 18.36 10.08
N ALA A 392 -4.41 18.11 8.81
CA ALA A 392 -3.66 19.04 7.97
C ALA A 392 -4.39 20.38 7.81
N VAL A 393 -5.70 20.36 7.57
CA VAL A 393 -6.56 21.55 7.48
C VAL A 393 -6.62 22.32 8.80
N ASP A 394 -6.84 21.63 9.92
CA ASP A 394 -6.89 22.26 11.23
C ASP A 394 -5.53 22.87 11.60
N MET A 395 -4.40 22.19 11.34
CA MET A 395 -3.06 22.73 11.60
C MET A 395 -2.70 23.96 10.74
N VAL A 396 -3.22 24.06 9.53
CA VAL A 396 -3.09 25.29 8.72
C VAL A 396 -3.93 26.42 9.31
N LYS A 397 -5.19 26.14 9.71
CA LYS A 397 -6.07 27.12 10.37
C LYS A 397 -5.48 27.63 11.70
N GLU A 398 -4.80 26.75 12.44
CA GLU A 398 -4.10 27.05 13.69
C GLU A 398 -2.77 27.80 13.47
N GLY A 399 -2.29 27.91 12.22
CA GLY A 399 -1.02 28.56 11.87
C GLY A 399 0.22 27.73 12.20
N ALA A 400 0.07 26.44 12.49
CA ALA A 400 1.17 25.52 12.77
C ALA A 400 1.88 25.03 11.48
N LEU A 401 1.15 24.99 10.36
CA LEU A 401 1.66 24.59 9.04
C LEU A 401 1.28 25.60 7.96
N THR A 402 2.11 25.72 6.94
CA THR A 402 1.74 26.33 5.66
C THR A 402 0.90 25.38 4.81
N GLU A 403 0.14 25.89 3.83
CA GLU A 403 -0.59 25.04 2.86
C GLU A 403 0.34 24.02 2.17
N ALA A 404 1.60 24.39 1.92
CA ALA A 404 2.58 23.54 1.24
C ALA A 404 3.07 22.40 2.15
N GLU A 405 3.43 22.71 3.40
CA GLU A 405 3.85 21.69 4.38
C GLU A 405 2.70 20.73 4.71
N ALA A 406 1.48 21.24 4.80
CA ALA A 406 0.28 20.43 5.02
C ALA A 406 0.04 19.45 3.86
N LEU A 407 0.15 19.92 2.61
CA LEU A 407 -0.03 19.08 1.42
C LEU A 407 0.99 17.95 1.36
N LEU A 408 2.25 18.19 1.75
CA LEU A 408 3.31 17.17 1.77
C LEU A 408 3.11 16.08 2.83
N ARG A 409 2.24 16.30 3.82
CA ARG A 409 1.97 15.34 4.91
C ARG A 409 0.77 14.44 4.64
N ILE A 410 0.01 14.71 3.57
CA ILE A 410 -1.15 13.93 3.18
C ILE A 410 -0.70 12.76 2.30
N PRO A 411 -1.00 11.49 2.64
CA PRO A 411 -0.63 10.36 1.81
C PRO A 411 -1.54 10.27 0.59
N ALA A 412 -1.05 10.71 -0.58
CA ALA A 412 -1.86 10.77 -1.81
C ALA A 412 -2.45 9.42 -2.24
N ASN A 413 -1.73 8.33 -2.00
CA ASN A 413 -2.15 6.96 -2.30
C ASN A 413 -3.34 6.46 -1.46
N GLN A 414 -3.70 7.15 -0.37
CA GLN A 414 -4.85 6.80 0.48
C GLN A 414 -6.07 7.69 0.21
N MET A 415 -5.99 8.62 -0.76
CA MET A 415 -7.07 9.57 -1.05
C MET A 415 -8.21 8.93 -1.86
N ASP A 416 -8.01 7.73 -2.40
CA ASP A 416 -9.07 6.85 -2.90
C ASP A 416 -10.14 6.58 -1.84
N PHE A 417 -9.80 6.66 -0.56
CA PHE A 417 -10.76 6.61 0.56
C PHE A 417 -11.97 7.55 0.39
N PHE A 418 -11.75 8.79 -0.06
CA PHE A 418 -12.83 9.77 -0.25
C PHE A 418 -13.70 9.47 -1.49
N LEU A 419 -13.28 8.49 -2.28
CA LEU A 419 -13.92 8.10 -3.55
C LEU A 419 -14.57 6.72 -3.43
N HIS A 420 -14.11 5.91 -2.49
CA HIS A 420 -14.75 4.66 -2.11
C HIS A 420 -16.18 4.93 -1.62
N PRO A 421 -17.14 4.14 -2.09
CA PRO A 421 -18.53 4.38 -1.75
C PRO A 421 -18.81 3.94 -0.30
N THR A 422 -19.32 4.87 0.52
CA THR A 422 -19.85 4.63 1.87
C THR A 422 -21.20 3.91 1.81
N LEU A 423 -21.64 3.23 2.88
CA LEU A 423 -22.96 2.58 2.87
C LEU A 423 -24.07 3.61 2.62
N ASP A 424 -24.99 3.31 1.70
CA ASP A 424 -26.14 4.17 1.47
C ASP A 424 -26.99 4.21 2.75
N PRO A 425 -27.26 5.40 3.33
CA PRO A 425 -28.09 5.53 4.54
C PRO A 425 -29.50 4.95 4.37
N THR A 426 -30.01 4.88 3.15
CA THR A 426 -31.36 4.43 2.79
C THR A 426 -31.45 2.97 2.38
N ALA A 427 -30.32 2.28 2.20
CA ALA A 427 -30.30 0.85 1.86
C ALA A 427 -30.91 -0.02 2.98
N GLN A 428 -31.57 -1.11 2.59
CA GLN A 428 -32.08 -2.10 3.53
C GLN A 428 -30.90 -2.84 4.18
N LYS A 429 -30.78 -2.74 5.50
CA LYS A 429 -29.65 -3.26 6.28
C LYS A 429 -30.14 -4.22 7.37
N THR A 430 -29.64 -5.45 7.36
CA THR A 430 -29.89 -6.42 8.45
C THR A 430 -28.66 -6.45 9.35
N LYS A 431 -28.68 -5.66 10.43
CA LYS A 431 -27.58 -5.62 11.39
C LYS A 431 -27.53 -6.91 12.21
N ILE A 432 -26.37 -7.55 12.23
CA ILE A 432 -26.11 -8.82 12.94
C ILE A 432 -25.09 -8.68 14.07
N GLY A 433 -24.32 -7.59 14.13
CA GLY A 433 -23.35 -7.35 15.18
C GLY A 433 -22.89 -5.90 15.25
N VAL A 434 -22.25 -5.55 16.36
CA VAL A 434 -21.58 -4.25 16.58
C VAL A 434 -20.25 -4.51 17.30
N GLY A 435 -19.19 -3.87 16.83
CA GLY A 435 -17.88 -3.79 17.48
C GLY A 435 -17.40 -2.34 17.53
N LEU A 436 -16.10 -2.16 17.70
CA LEU A 436 -15.43 -0.87 17.70
C LEU A 436 -15.10 -0.43 16.26
N PRO A 437 -15.34 0.85 15.90
CA PRO A 437 -15.03 1.41 14.59
C PRO A 437 -13.52 1.65 14.41
N ALA A 438 -12.75 0.56 14.29
CA ALA A 438 -11.29 0.57 14.35
C ALA A 438 -10.64 1.28 13.16
N SER A 439 -11.13 1.04 11.94
CA SER A 439 -10.67 1.69 10.73
C SER A 439 -11.86 1.95 9.80
N PRO A 440 -12.12 3.21 9.40
CA PRO A 440 -13.31 3.59 8.65
C PRO A 440 -13.34 2.98 7.25
N GLY A 441 -14.53 2.95 6.66
CA GLY A 441 -14.79 2.36 5.35
C GLY A 441 -15.97 1.40 5.38
N ALA A 442 -16.41 0.98 4.21
CA ALA A 442 -17.45 -0.04 4.05
C ALA A 442 -16.91 -1.16 3.16
N ALA A 443 -16.87 -2.38 3.67
CA ALA A 443 -16.36 -3.54 2.95
C ALA A 443 -17.42 -4.64 2.90
N THR A 444 -17.70 -5.16 1.72
CA THR A 444 -18.49 -6.38 1.53
C THR A 444 -17.58 -7.47 0.99
N GLY A 445 -17.77 -8.70 1.45
CA GLY A 445 -17.04 -9.83 0.90
C GLY A 445 -17.43 -11.15 1.55
N LYS A 446 -16.89 -12.22 0.99
CA LYS A 446 -16.99 -13.59 1.48
C LYS A 446 -16.15 -13.77 2.75
N ILE A 447 -16.70 -14.41 3.78
CA ILE A 447 -15.97 -14.70 5.02
C ILE A 447 -14.84 -15.70 4.76
N VAL A 448 -13.64 -15.39 5.25
CA VAL A 448 -12.49 -16.30 5.33
C VAL A 448 -11.88 -16.25 6.74
N PHE A 449 -11.35 -17.37 7.22
CA PHE A 449 -10.86 -17.50 8.61
C PHE A 449 -9.33 -17.57 8.75
N THR A 450 -8.62 -17.68 7.62
CA THR A 450 -7.15 -17.75 7.59
C THR A 450 -6.60 -16.71 6.62
N PRO A 451 -5.40 -16.16 6.90
CA PRO A 451 -4.79 -15.16 6.03
C PRO A 451 -4.37 -15.73 4.67
N ASP A 452 -3.99 -17.01 4.61
CA ASP A 452 -3.65 -17.70 3.35
C ASP A 452 -4.87 -17.85 2.43
N ASP A 453 -6.02 -18.24 2.99
CA ASP A 453 -7.27 -18.34 2.21
C ASP A 453 -7.68 -16.96 1.67
N ALA A 454 -7.48 -15.88 2.45
CA ALA A 454 -7.75 -14.52 2.03
C ALA A 454 -6.89 -14.09 0.82
N GLU A 455 -5.59 -14.39 0.83
CA GLU A 455 -4.69 -14.08 -0.28
C GLU A 455 -5.01 -14.90 -1.54
N VAL A 456 -5.23 -16.21 -1.39
CA VAL A 456 -5.57 -17.08 -2.53
C VAL A 456 -6.85 -16.62 -3.21
N MET A 457 -7.90 -16.31 -2.44
CA MET A 457 -9.18 -15.87 -3.00
C MET A 457 -9.10 -14.48 -3.62
N ALA A 458 -8.42 -13.53 -2.97
CA ALA A 458 -8.23 -12.19 -3.54
C ALA A 458 -7.47 -12.24 -4.87
N ASN A 459 -6.45 -13.10 -4.98
CA ASN A 459 -5.72 -13.33 -6.23
C ASN A 459 -6.57 -13.96 -7.35
N MET A 460 -7.69 -14.59 -7.00
CA MET A 460 -8.69 -15.07 -7.96
C MET A 460 -9.73 -14.00 -8.34
N GLY A 461 -9.63 -12.78 -7.78
CA GLY A 461 -10.54 -11.66 -8.02
C GLY A 461 -11.79 -11.67 -7.14
N GLU A 462 -11.80 -12.43 -6.05
CA GLU A 462 -12.93 -12.51 -5.11
C GLU A 462 -12.78 -11.49 -3.98
N GLU A 463 -13.86 -10.77 -3.64
CA GLU A 463 -13.92 -9.87 -2.48
C GLU A 463 -14.07 -10.69 -1.18
N VAL A 464 -13.17 -10.51 -0.21
CA VAL A 464 -13.16 -11.30 1.04
C VAL A 464 -13.09 -10.45 2.30
N ILE A 465 -13.69 -10.94 3.39
CA ILE A 465 -13.60 -10.37 4.74
C ILE A 465 -12.87 -11.36 5.64
N LEU A 466 -11.71 -10.95 6.16
CA LEU A 466 -10.92 -11.75 7.09
C LEU A 466 -11.52 -11.69 8.49
N VAL A 467 -12.01 -12.83 8.99
CA VAL A 467 -12.62 -12.97 10.31
C VAL A 467 -11.68 -13.73 11.24
N ARG A 468 -11.24 -13.09 12.33
CA ARG A 468 -10.29 -13.66 13.28
C ARG A 468 -10.75 -13.43 14.72
N LYS A 469 -10.24 -14.25 15.65
CA LYS A 469 -10.44 -13.96 17.08
C LYS A 469 -9.68 -12.70 17.48
N GLU A 470 -8.41 -12.66 17.12
CA GLU A 470 -7.48 -11.53 17.16
C GLU A 470 -6.53 -11.67 15.96
N THR A 471 -5.89 -10.60 15.51
CA THR A 471 -4.85 -10.71 14.48
C THR A 471 -3.46 -10.64 15.07
N THR A 472 -2.53 -11.37 14.47
CA THR A 472 -1.10 -11.35 14.81
C THR A 472 -0.28 -10.79 13.65
N PRO A 473 1.02 -10.48 13.85
CA PRO A 473 1.91 -10.04 12.77
C PRO A 473 2.01 -11.03 11.59
N GLU A 474 1.66 -12.30 11.80
CA GLU A 474 1.64 -13.34 10.75
C GLU A 474 0.44 -13.20 9.81
N ASP A 475 -0.60 -12.47 10.20
CA ASP A 475 -1.84 -12.32 9.41
C ASP A 475 -1.76 -11.20 8.34
N ILE A 476 -0.62 -10.50 8.21
CA ILE A 476 -0.47 -9.26 7.41
C ILE A 476 -0.80 -9.45 5.93
N HIS A 477 -0.36 -10.55 5.30
CA HIS A 477 -0.65 -10.80 3.88
C HIS A 477 -2.15 -10.96 3.65
N GLY A 478 -2.84 -11.70 4.51
CA GLY A 478 -4.30 -11.85 4.44
C GLY A 478 -5.05 -10.54 4.71
N MET A 479 -4.60 -9.73 5.67
CA MET A 479 -5.20 -8.42 5.98
C MET A 479 -5.10 -7.44 4.81
N LYS A 480 -3.98 -7.47 4.06
CA LYS A 480 -3.78 -6.63 2.87
C LYS A 480 -4.69 -7.05 1.73
N SER A 481 -4.83 -8.37 1.53
CA SER A 481 -5.62 -8.97 0.46
C SER A 481 -7.13 -8.86 0.67
N ALA A 482 -7.59 -8.83 1.92
CA ALA A 482 -9.01 -8.70 2.24
C ALA A 482 -9.57 -7.29 1.98
N GLU A 483 -10.86 -7.18 1.69
CA GLU A 483 -11.60 -5.91 1.61
C GLU A 483 -11.78 -5.27 3.00
N GLY A 484 -11.84 -6.11 4.04
CA GLY A 484 -11.86 -5.65 5.41
C GLY A 484 -11.62 -6.77 6.43
N VAL A 485 -11.46 -6.36 7.68
CA VAL A 485 -11.07 -7.24 8.80
C VAL A 485 -12.08 -7.12 9.95
N LEU A 486 -12.59 -8.25 10.41
CA LEU A 486 -13.48 -8.35 11.58
C LEU A 486 -12.77 -9.16 12.68
N THR A 487 -12.68 -8.60 13.89
CA THR A 487 -12.12 -9.31 15.05
C THR A 487 -13.09 -9.37 16.23
N ALA A 488 -13.10 -10.51 16.93
CA ALA A 488 -13.92 -10.71 18.13
C ALA A 488 -13.36 -9.96 19.35
N LEU A 489 -12.02 -9.92 19.48
CA LEU A 489 -11.29 -9.23 20.55
C LEU A 489 -10.50 -8.04 19.98
N GLY A 490 -9.97 -7.20 20.87
CA GLY A 490 -9.09 -6.07 20.51
C GLY A 490 -9.75 -4.68 20.57
N GLY A 491 -9.05 -3.72 21.18
CA GLY A 491 -9.44 -2.31 21.28
C GLY A 491 -9.12 -1.48 20.04
N MET A 492 -9.31 -0.15 20.13
CA MET A 492 -8.98 0.78 19.04
C MET A 492 -7.48 0.83 18.74
N THR A 493 -6.63 0.38 19.68
CA THR A 493 -5.16 0.31 19.54
C THR A 493 -4.64 -1.12 19.32
N SER A 494 -5.52 -2.09 19.07
CA SER A 494 -5.12 -3.47 18.78
C SER A 494 -4.32 -3.60 17.47
N HIS A 495 -3.60 -4.72 17.32
CA HIS A 495 -2.84 -5.01 16.10
C HIS A 495 -3.69 -4.86 14.83
N ALA A 496 -4.88 -5.46 14.81
CA ALA A 496 -5.84 -5.34 13.71
C ALA A 496 -6.15 -3.88 13.36
N ALA A 497 -6.48 -3.09 14.38
CA ALA A 497 -6.89 -1.70 14.23
C ALA A 497 -5.75 -0.81 13.69
N VAL A 498 -4.53 -0.95 14.23
CA VAL A 498 -3.37 -0.16 13.82
C VAL A 498 -2.94 -0.49 12.39
N VAL A 499 -2.89 -1.78 12.04
CA VAL A 499 -2.46 -2.24 10.71
C VAL A 499 -3.52 -1.88 9.66
N ALA A 500 -4.80 -2.13 9.94
CA ALA A 500 -5.89 -1.79 9.01
C ALA A 500 -5.95 -0.28 8.72
N ARG A 501 -5.78 0.58 9.75
CA ARG A 501 -5.68 2.04 9.53
C ARG A 501 -4.49 2.42 8.67
N GLY A 502 -3.33 1.79 8.90
CA GLY A 502 -2.12 2.02 8.10
C GLY A 502 -2.31 1.64 6.63
N MET A 503 -3.10 0.60 6.36
CA MET A 503 -3.43 0.11 5.02
C MET A 503 -4.64 0.79 4.38
N GLY A 504 -5.42 1.58 5.14
CA GLY A 504 -6.68 2.14 4.67
C GLY A 504 -7.80 1.11 4.47
N LYS A 505 -7.70 -0.07 5.09
CA LYS A 505 -8.71 -1.13 4.99
C LYS A 505 -9.78 -0.96 6.06
N CYS A 506 -11.01 -1.33 5.73
CA CYS A 506 -12.13 -1.28 6.66
C CYS A 506 -11.91 -2.29 7.80
N CYS A 507 -12.05 -1.86 9.06
CA CYS A 507 -11.88 -2.75 10.20
C CYS A 507 -12.89 -2.47 11.32
N VAL A 508 -13.51 -3.55 11.79
CA VAL A 508 -14.31 -3.59 13.01
C VAL A 508 -13.60 -4.51 14.00
N SER A 509 -13.18 -3.98 15.15
CA SER A 509 -12.49 -4.76 16.18
C SER A 509 -13.31 -4.93 17.45
N GLY A 510 -12.98 -5.91 18.29
CA GLY A 510 -13.64 -6.08 19.58
C GLY A 510 -15.15 -6.31 19.48
N CYS A 511 -15.62 -7.02 18.44
CA CYS A 511 -17.03 -7.40 18.33
C CYS A 511 -17.34 -8.51 19.33
N THR A 512 -17.70 -8.14 20.56
CA THR A 512 -17.91 -9.09 21.67
C THR A 512 -19.03 -10.10 21.43
N ALA A 513 -19.95 -9.81 20.50
CA ALA A 513 -21.01 -10.73 20.08
C ALA A 513 -20.51 -11.81 19.11
N ALA A 514 -19.27 -11.70 18.60
CA ALA A 514 -18.68 -12.61 17.64
C ALA A 514 -17.99 -13.79 18.34
N GLU A 515 -18.50 -15.00 18.13
CA GLU A 515 -17.81 -16.24 18.46
C GLU A 515 -17.17 -16.82 17.20
N VAL A 516 -15.84 -16.75 17.11
CA VAL A 516 -15.07 -17.21 15.95
C VAL A 516 -14.51 -18.61 16.22
N ASN A 517 -14.92 -19.59 15.41
CA ASN A 517 -14.37 -20.94 15.43
C ASN A 517 -13.61 -21.21 14.12
N ALA A 518 -12.32 -20.89 14.12
CA ALA A 518 -11.45 -21.07 12.95
C ALA A 518 -11.30 -22.53 12.52
N LYS A 519 -11.32 -23.50 13.46
CA LYS A 519 -11.20 -24.94 13.14
C LYS A 519 -12.39 -25.47 12.36
N ASN A 520 -13.59 -25.04 12.74
CA ASN A 520 -14.84 -25.44 12.08
C ASN A 520 -15.26 -24.46 10.97
N LYS A 521 -14.52 -23.37 10.78
CA LYS A 521 -14.80 -22.29 9.83
C LYS A 521 -16.22 -21.72 9.97
N VAL A 522 -16.57 -21.36 11.22
CA VAL A 522 -17.88 -20.80 11.60
C VAL A 522 -17.69 -19.51 12.38
N LEU A 523 -18.48 -18.49 12.01
CA LEU A 523 -18.66 -17.25 12.75
C LEU A 523 -20.09 -17.22 13.29
N LYS A 524 -20.25 -17.04 14.60
CA LYS A 524 -21.56 -16.84 15.20
C LYS A 524 -21.67 -15.42 15.75
N LEU A 525 -22.72 -14.71 15.36
CA LEU A 525 -23.04 -13.35 15.79
C LEU A 525 -24.45 -13.35 16.36
N GLY A 526 -24.56 -13.44 17.69
CA GLY A 526 -25.85 -13.63 18.36
C GLY A 526 -26.54 -14.93 17.94
N ASP A 527 -27.72 -14.83 17.33
CA ASP A 527 -28.52 -15.97 16.84
C ASP A 527 -28.17 -16.39 15.40
N VAL A 528 -27.30 -15.65 14.71
CA VAL A 528 -26.93 -15.91 13.31
C VAL A 528 -25.61 -16.69 13.26
N GLU A 529 -25.64 -17.85 12.62
CA GLU A 529 -24.47 -18.68 12.34
C GLU A 529 -24.11 -18.56 10.85
N LEU A 530 -22.87 -18.15 10.58
CA LEU A 530 -22.31 -17.94 9.25
C LEU A 530 -21.12 -18.87 9.01
N LYS A 531 -21.00 -19.36 7.79
CA LYS A 531 -19.92 -20.26 7.36
C LYS A 531 -18.93 -19.51 6.46
N GLU A 532 -17.82 -20.18 6.19
CA GLU A 532 -16.89 -19.73 5.17
C GLU A 532 -17.61 -19.50 3.83
N HIS A 533 -17.23 -18.41 3.15
CA HIS A 533 -17.82 -17.90 1.92
C HIS A 533 -19.22 -17.29 2.01
N ASP A 534 -19.87 -17.28 3.17
CA ASP A 534 -21.05 -16.45 3.36
C ASP A 534 -20.67 -14.97 3.25
N VAL A 535 -21.55 -14.15 2.68
CA VAL A 535 -21.28 -12.74 2.41
C VAL A 535 -21.74 -11.88 3.59
N ILE A 536 -20.84 -11.02 4.07
CA ILE A 536 -21.14 -9.98 5.05
C ILE A 536 -20.67 -8.63 4.57
N THR A 537 -21.27 -7.58 5.13
CA THR A 537 -20.79 -6.21 4.98
C THR A 537 -20.41 -5.66 6.35
N ILE A 538 -19.23 -5.06 6.46
CA ILE A 538 -18.78 -4.37 7.67
C ILE A 538 -18.65 -2.86 7.39
N ASP A 539 -19.06 -2.05 8.36
CA ASP A 539 -18.84 -0.61 8.37
C ASP A 539 -17.89 -0.26 9.51
N GLY A 540 -16.63 -0.03 9.16
CA GLY A 540 -15.59 0.33 10.10
C GLY A 540 -15.69 1.77 10.62
N SER A 541 -16.64 2.57 10.13
CA SER A 541 -16.92 3.93 10.61
C SER A 541 -17.89 3.92 11.78
N THR A 542 -18.86 3.02 11.76
CA THR A 542 -19.88 2.86 12.83
C THR A 542 -19.60 1.65 13.72
N GLY A 543 -18.74 0.73 13.30
CA GLY A 543 -18.48 -0.53 13.98
C GLY A 543 -19.57 -1.59 13.71
N GLU A 544 -20.49 -1.34 12.78
CA GLU A 544 -21.63 -2.23 12.53
C GLU A 544 -21.30 -3.36 11.54
N VAL A 545 -21.89 -4.53 11.77
CA VAL A 545 -21.77 -5.72 10.91
C VAL A 545 -23.16 -6.07 10.38
N TYR A 546 -23.27 -6.24 9.07
CA TYR A 546 -24.52 -6.51 8.35
C TYR A 546 -24.46 -7.83 7.59
N LEU A 547 -25.61 -8.52 7.52
CA LEU A 547 -25.77 -9.73 6.74
C LEU A 547 -25.91 -9.39 5.25
N GLY A 548 -25.14 -10.07 4.39
CA GLY A 548 -25.21 -9.92 2.94
C GLY A 548 -24.56 -8.63 2.41
N THR A 549 -24.87 -8.32 1.16
CA THR A 549 -24.39 -7.13 0.46
C THR A 549 -25.27 -5.92 0.76
N VAL A 550 -24.67 -4.79 1.11
CA VAL A 550 -25.35 -3.51 1.31
C VAL A 550 -24.92 -2.53 0.21
N GLU A 551 -25.87 -1.81 -0.38
CA GLU A 551 -25.59 -0.80 -1.41
C GLU A 551 -24.75 0.36 -0.88
N ARG A 552 -23.89 0.90 -1.75
CA ARG A 552 -22.89 1.92 -1.41
C ARG A 552 -23.08 3.19 -2.27
N ARG A 553 -22.86 4.38 -1.69
CA ARG A 553 -22.91 5.71 -2.32
C ARG A 553 -21.57 6.44 -2.23
N SER A 554 -21.17 7.16 -3.28
CA SER A 554 -19.89 7.90 -3.35
C SER A 554 -19.75 9.00 -2.29
N ALA A 555 -18.56 9.11 -1.69
CA ALA A 555 -18.23 9.97 -0.53
C ALA A 555 -17.55 11.32 -0.88
N ALA A 556 -17.60 11.77 -2.14
CA ALA A 556 -16.76 12.85 -2.68
C ALA A 556 -17.08 14.30 -2.21
N GLU A 557 -17.97 14.50 -1.23
CA GLU A 557 -18.51 15.82 -0.83
C GLU A 557 -17.86 16.43 0.44
N ASP A 558 -16.77 15.85 0.96
CA ASP A 558 -16.12 16.34 2.18
C ASP A 558 -15.45 17.73 2.00
N GLU A 559 -15.78 18.70 2.86
CA GLU A 559 -15.33 20.11 2.76
C GLU A 559 -13.82 20.28 2.98
N ASP A 560 -13.24 19.54 3.94
CA ASP A 560 -11.80 19.59 4.23
C ASP A 560 -11.02 18.97 3.06
N PHE A 561 -11.55 17.92 2.43
CA PHE A 561 -10.96 17.34 1.22
C PHE A 561 -10.97 18.32 0.03
N GLN A 562 -12.06 19.06 -0.18
CA GLN A 562 -12.10 20.11 -1.22
C GLN A 562 -11.11 21.24 -0.93
N THR A 563 -10.87 21.56 0.35
CA THR A 563 -9.85 22.55 0.75
C THR A 563 -8.45 22.10 0.36
N VAL A 564 -8.10 20.83 0.64
CA VAL A 564 -6.81 20.24 0.23
C VAL A 564 -6.65 20.23 -1.29
N LEU A 565 -7.70 19.84 -2.01
CA LEU A 565 -7.72 19.88 -3.48
C LEU A 565 -7.52 21.30 -4.02
N GLY A 566 -8.08 22.32 -3.35
CA GLY A 566 -7.84 23.72 -3.63
C GLY A 566 -6.38 24.13 -3.45
N TRP A 567 -5.72 23.68 -2.39
CA TRP A 567 -4.27 23.92 -2.20
C TRP A 567 -3.44 23.27 -3.30
N ALA A 568 -3.74 22.01 -3.62
CA ALA A 568 -3.04 21.27 -4.66
C ALA A 568 -3.17 21.96 -6.03
N ASP A 569 -4.37 22.45 -6.37
CA ASP A 569 -4.63 23.17 -7.62
C ASP A 569 -3.89 24.52 -7.69
N LYS A 570 -3.75 25.25 -6.58
CA LYS A 570 -2.99 26.50 -6.54
C LYS A 570 -1.50 26.27 -6.84
N MET A 571 -0.94 25.13 -6.41
CA MET A 571 0.50 24.86 -6.48
C MET A 571 0.91 24.10 -7.73
N ARG A 572 0.09 23.15 -8.18
CA ARG A 572 0.48 22.26 -9.27
C ARG A 572 0.72 23.02 -10.58
N LYS A 573 1.77 22.62 -11.28
CA LYS A 573 2.08 23.08 -12.65
C LYS A 573 1.47 22.15 -13.70
N LEU A 574 1.49 20.85 -13.43
CA LEU A 574 0.88 19.85 -14.30
C LEU A 574 -0.63 20.06 -14.36
N LYS A 575 -1.19 20.02 -15.58
CA LYS A 575 -2.63 19.85 -15.75
C LYS A 575 -3.00 18.40 -15.46
N VAL A 576 -4.18 18.20 -14.89
CA VAL A 576 -4.73 16.86 -14.65
C VAL A 576 -5.96 16.69 -15.52
N LEU A 577 -5.84 15.84 -16.53
CA LEU A 577 -6.91 15.44 -17.44
C LEU A 577 -7.44 14.06 -17.01
N THR A 578 -8.51 13.62 -17.66
CA THR A 578 -9.10 12.30 -17.42
C THR A 578 -9.04 11.41 -18.66
N ASN A 579 -9.06 10.10 -18.44
CA ASN A 579 -9.37 9.10 -19.45
C ASN A 579 -10.86 8.77 -19.29
N ALA A 580 -11.68 9.17 -20.25
CA ALA A 580 -13.13 9.02 -20.18
C ALA A 580 -13.68 8.82 -21.58
N ASP A 581 -14.56 7.82 -21.72
CA ASP A 581 -15.03 7.33 -23.02
C ASP A 581 -16.54 7.53 -23.20
N THR A 582 -17.25 7.97 -22.14
CA THR A 582 -18.69 8.25 -22.16
C THR A 582 -19.03 9.63 -21.56
N PRO A 583 -20.18 10.22 -21.90
CA PRO A 583 -20.61 11.50 -21.32
C PRO A 583 -20.71 11.48 -19.79
N ASP A 584 -21.22 10.39 -19.20
CA ASP A 584 -21.34 10.27 -17.75
C ASP A 584 -19.97 10.25 -17.05
N GLN A 585 -19.00 9.52 -17.62
CA GLN A 585 -17.63 9.51 -17.12
C GLN A 585 -16.99 10.90 -17.24
N ALA A 586 -17.23 11.61 -18.34
CA ALA A 586 -16.75 12.97 -18.55
C ALA A 586 -17.34 13.93 -17.51
N ALA A 587 -18.66 13.91 -17.31
CA ALA A 587 -19.33 14.73 -16.30
C ALA A 587 -18.80 14.45 -14.88
N GLN A 588 -18.62 13.17 -14.53
CA GLN A 588 -18.07 12.77 -13.24
C GLN A 588 -16.63 13.26 -13.05
N ALA A 589 -15.77 13.08 -14.06
CA ALA A 589 -14.39 13.54 -14.00
C ALA A 589 -14.29 15.07 -13.88
N ARG A 590 -15.15 15.80 -14.60
CA ARG A 590 -15.21 17.27 -14.50
C ARG A 590 -15.59 17.72 -13.09
N LYS A 591 -16.56 17.05 -12.44
CA LYS A 591 -16.91 17.30 -11.03
C LYS A 591 -15.73 17.07 -10.08
N LEU A 592 -14.89 16.07 -10.37
CA LEU A 592 -13.67 15.76 -9.61
C LEU A 592 -12.47 16.67 -9.94
N GLY A 593 -12.65 17.67 -10.81
CA GLY A 593 -11.66 18.70 -11.13
C GLY A 593 -10.77 18.40 -12.34
N ALA A 594 -11.16 17.46 -13.21
CA ALA A 594 -10.44 17.20 -14.46
C ALA A 594 -10.47 18.44 -15.37
N GLN A 595 -9.33 18.79 -15.96
CA GLN A 595 -9.16 19.96 -16.83
C GLN A 595 -9.29 19.61 -18.33
N GLY A 596 -10.02 18.54 -18.64
CA GLY A 596 -10.22 17.99 -19.99
C GLY A 596 -10.05 16.48 -20.02
N ILE A 597 -10.14 15.91 -21.22
CA ILE A 597 -9.94 14.47 -21.48
C ILE A 597 -8.64 14.31 -22.26
N GLY A 598 -7.68 13.58 -21.70
CA GLY A 598 -6.40 13.28 -22.36
C GLY A 598 -6.44 11.98 -23.17
N LEU A 599 -7.46 11.15 -22.94
CA LEU A 599 -7.73 9.94 -23.72
C LEU A 599 -9.21 9.58 -23.70
N CYS A 600 -9.86 9.70 -24.84
CA CYS A 600 -11.16 9.11 -25.15
C CYS A 600 -10.95 7.98 -26.15
N ARG A 601 -11.19 6.75 -25.73
CA ARG A 601 -11.02 5.52 -26.54
C ARG A 601 -12.23 5.32 -27.44
N SER A 602 -12.02 5.45 -28.75
CA SER A 602 -13.11 5.31 -29.72
C SER A 602 -13.65 3.89 -29.83
N GLU A 603 -12.83 2.87 -29.56
CA GLU A 603 -13.24 1.46 -29.59
C GLU A 603 -14.40 1.13 -28.63
N HIS A 604 -14.44 1.78 -27.47
CA HIS A 604 -15.50 1.57 -26.47
C HIS A 604 -16.88 2.01 -26.96
N MET A 605 -16.92 2.94 -27.91
CA MET A 605 -18.16 3.43 -28.53
C MET A 605 -18.81 2.40 -29.47
N PHE A 606 -18.16 1.27 -29.74
CA PHE A 606 -18.64 0.26 -30.68
C PHE A 606 -19.03 -1.08 -30.05
N PHE A 607 -18.86 -1.26 -28.73
CA PHE A 607 -19.12 -2.55 -28.07
C PHE A 607 -20.58 -2.80 -27.71
N GLU A 608 -21.45 -1.79 -27.69
CA GLU A 608 -22.88 -1.99 -27.42
C GLU A 608 -23.53 -2.95 -28.45
N PRO A 609 -24.51 -3.79 -28.06
CA PRO A 609 -25.05 -4.87 -28.91
C PRO A 609 -25.51 -4.45 -30.31
N GLU A 610 -26.12 -3.26 -30.44
CA GLU A 610 -26.57 -2.73 -31.73
C GLU A 610 -25.39 -2.24 -32.60
N ARG A 611 -24.36 -1.69 -31.96
CA ARG A 611 -23.20 -1.08 -32.61
C ARG A 611 -22.16 -2.12 -33.02
N ILE A 612 -21.94 -3.13 -32.16
CA ILE A 612 -21.01 -4.22 -32.42
C ILE A 612 -21.44 -5.03 -33.65
N SER A 613 -22.76 -5.13 -33.89
CA SER A 613 -23.32 -5.76 -35.09
C SER A 613 -22.90 -5.00 -36.37
N SER A 614 -22.96 -3.67 -36.34
CA SER A 614 -22.50 -2.82 -37.46
C SER A 614 -20.97 -2.88 -37.65
N MET A 615 -20.21 -2.95 -36.55
CA MET A 615 -18.75 -3.14 -36.59
C MET A 615 -18.38 -4.48 -37.21
N ARG A 616 -19.04 -5.57 -36.80
CA ARG A 616 -18.85 -6.91 -37.38
C ARG A 616 -19.20 -6.94 -38.87
N ALA A 617 -20.28 -6.26 -39.27
CA ALA A 617 -20.65 -6.12 -40.68
C ALA A 617 -19.55 -5.42 -41.50
N MET A 618 -19.01 -4.31 -40.98
CA MET A 618 -17.89 -3.57 -41.58
C MET A 618 -16.65 -4.46 -41.76
N ILE A 619 -16.33 -5.29 -40.76
CA ILE A 619 -15.18 -6.20 -40.79
C ILE A 619 -15.37 -7.30 -41.85
N VAL A 620 -16.56 -7.89 -41.96
CA VAL A 620 -16.87 -8.97 -42.90
C VAL A 620 -17.13 -8.47 -44.33
N ALA A 621 -17.20 -7.16 -44.55
CA ALA A 621 -17.40 -6.57 -45.87
C ALA A 621 -16.34 -7.02 -46.89
N GLU A 622 -16.80 -7.47 -48.06
CA GLU A 622 -15.92 -8.04 -49.12
C GLU A 622 -15.30 -6.94 -50.00
N GLY A 623 -15.94 -5.77 -50.05
CA GLY A 623 -15.50 -4.64 -50.85
C GLY A 623 -15.58 -3.29 -50.14
N LYS A 624 -14.87 -2.30 -50.67
CA LYS A 624 -14.85 -0.93 -50.12
C LYS A 624 -16.24 -0.28 -50.09
N GLY A 625 -17.08 -0.51 -51.11
CA GLY A 625 -18.43 0.06 -51.18
C GLY A 625 -19.32 -0.41 -50.03
N GLU A 626 -19.34 -1.73 -49.76
CA GLU A 626 -20.07 -2.33 -48.63
C GLU A 626 -19.52 -1.82 -47.28
N ARG A 627 -18.19 -1.73 -47.15
CA ARG A 627 -17.55 -1.19 -45.95
C ARG A 627 -17.98 0.24 -45.65
N LEU A 628 -18.02 1.11 -46.67
CA LEU A 628 -18.44 2.51 -46.52
C LEU A 628 -19.89 2.63 -46.03
N GLN A 629 -20.80 1.75 -46.46
CA GLN A 629 -22.19 1.75 -45.99
C GLN A 629 -22.26 1.49 -44.48
N HIS A 630 -21.52 0.49 -43.98
CA HIS A 630 -21.49 0.21 -42.55
C HIS A 630 -20.76 1.29 -41.75
N LEU A 631 -19.73 1.92 -42.33
CA LEU A 631 -19.02 3.04 -41.71
C LEU A 631 -19.91 4.28 -41.55
N GLU A 632 -20.83 4.57 -42.48
CA GLU A 632 -21.80 5.67 -42.31
C GLU A 632 -22.71 5.44 -41.10
N THR A 633 -23.20 4.21 -40.88
CA THR A 633 -23.97 3.85 -39.68
C THR A 633 -23.15 4.05 -38.40
N LEU A 634 -21.91 3.55 -38.39
CA LEU A 634 -20.99 3.72 -37.25
C LEU A 634 -20.68 5.20 -36.97
N SER A 635 -20.61 6.03 -38.02
CA SER A 635 -20.36 7.48 -37.91
C SER A 635 -21.45 8.19 -37.12
N VAL A 636 -22.71 7.77 -37.23
CA VAL A 636 -23.84 8.36 -36.49
C VAL A 636 -23.67 8.13 -35.00
N PHE A 637 -23.46 6.88 -34.58
CA PHE A 637 -23.25 6.52 -33.18
C PHE A 637 -22.04 7.24 -32.58
N GLN A 638 -20.92 7.21 -33.29
CA GLN A 638 -19.69 7.84 -32.81
C GLN A 638 -19.84 9.36 -32.69
N ARG A 639 -20.52 10.01 -33.65
CA ARG A 639 -20.81 11.44 -33.58
C ARG A 639 -21.66 11.79 -32.36
N GLU A 640 -22.66 10.98 -32.04
CA GLU A 640 -23.56 11.23 -30.91
C GLU A 640 -22.82 11.13 -29.58
N ASP A 641 -22.03 10.09 -29.37
CA ASP A 641 -21.21 9.93 -28.16
C ASP A 641 -20.20 11.08 -28.01
N ILE A 642 -19.42 11.36 -29.06
CA ILE A 642 -18.43 12.45 -29.03
C ILE A 642 -19.11 13.80 -28.80
N SER A 643 -20.30 14.01 -29.39
CA SER A 643 -21.07 15.23 -29.17
C SER A 643 -21.51 15.37 -27.71
N GLY A 644 -21.93 14.27 -27.07
CA GLY A 644 -22.26 14.24 -25.64
C GLY A 644 -21.04 14.53 -24.76
N ILE A 645 -19.90 13.92 -25.07
CA ILE A 645 -18.64 14.14 -24.34
C ILE A 645 -18.18 15.60 -24.47
N LEU A 646 -18.18 16.16 -25.68
CA LEU A 646 -17.79 17.56 -25.92
C LEU A 646 -18.71 18.54 -25.19
N LYS A 647 -20.00 18.22 -25.07
CA LYS A 647 -20.95 19.02 -24.30
C LYS A 647 -20.61 19.01 -22.82
N GLU A 648 -20.37 17.84 -22.23
CA GLU A 648 -20.00 17.73 -20.81
C GLU A 648 -18.63 18.36 -20.50
N MET A 649 -17.75 18.44 -21.49
CA MET A 649 -16.43 19.08 -21.41
C MET A 649 -16.38 20.48 -22.06
N ASP A 650 -17.50 21.18 -22.14
CA ASP A 650 -17.56 22.53 -22.71
C ASP A 650 -16.44 23.45 -22.17
N GLY A 651 -15.67 24.06 -23.09
CA GLY A 651 -14.53 24.92 -22.82
C GLY A 651 -13.21 24.20 -22.52
N LEU A 652 -13.20 22.87 -22.40
CA LEU A 652 -12.04 22.04 -22.03
C LEU A 652 -11.60 21.13 -23.21
N PRO A 653 -10.30 20.79 -23.32
CA PRO A 653 -9.79 19.93 -24.39
C PRO A 653 -10.30 18.49 -24.26
N VAL A 654 -10.61 17.86 -25.39
CA VAL A 654 -11.03 16.45 -25.47
C VAL A 654 -10.22 15.71 -26.53
N THR A 655 -9.24 14.92 -26.10
CA THR A 655 -8.39 14.12 -26.98
C THR A 655 -9.03 12.77 -27.32
N VAL A 656 -9.53 12.64 -28.56
CA VAL A 656 -10.12 11.42 -29.11
C VAL A 656 -9.05 10.58 -29.80
N ARG A 657 -8.81 9.38 -29.29
CA ARG A 657 -7.92 8.41 -29.92
C ARG A 657 -8.66 7.63 -31.00
N LEU A 658 -8.07 7.58 -32.19
CA LEU A 658 -8.59 6.77 -33.29
C LEU A 658 -8.57 5.27 -32.96
N LEU A 659 -9.27 4.47 -33.78
CA LEU A 659 -9.45 3.04 -33.54
C LEU A 659 -8.09 2.34 -33.35
N ASP A 660 -7.92 1.73 -32.18
CA ASP A 660 -6.68 1.07 -31.79
C ASP A 660 -6.73 -0.46 -31.88
N PRO A 661 -7.74 -1.19 -31.36
CA PRO A 661 -7.66 -2.64 -31.25
C PRO A 661 -7.66 -3.35 -32.62
N PRO A 662 -7.06 -4.56 -32.71
CA PRO A 662 -7.13 -5.38 -33.90
C PRO A 662 -8.57 -5.86 -34.17
N LEU A 663 -8.92 -5.99 -35.44
CA LEU A 663 -10.31 -6.27 -35.85
C LEU A 663 -10.87 -7.60 -35.32
N HIS A 664 -10.02 -8.56 -34.95
CA HIS A 664 -10.49 -9.85 -34.44
C HIS A 664 -11.11 -9.77 -33.05
N GLU A 665 -10.83 -8.73 -32.26
CA GLU A 665 -11.45 -8.53 -30.93
C GLU A 665 -12.96 -8.27 -31.03
N PHE A 666 -13.43 -7.70 -32.16
CA PHE A 666 -14.86 -7.49 -32.39
C PHE A 666 -15.57 -8.73 -32.93
N LEU A 667 -14.82 -9.74 -33.39
CA LEU A 667 -15.39 -10.91 -34.04
C LEU A 667 -15.72 -12.01 -33.03
N PRO A 668 -16.81 -12.78 -33.28
CA PRO A 668 -17.16 -13.91 -32.43
C PRO A 668 -16.09 -15.00 -32.45
N HIS A 669 -15.98 -15.75 -31.35
CA HIS A 669 -14.96 -16.80 -31.20
C HIS A 669 -15.54 -18.21 -31.34
N SER A 670 -16.83 -18.41 -31.07
CA SER A 670 -17.48 -19.71 -31.18
C SER A 670 -18.09 -19.94 -32.57
N PRO A 671 -18.12 -21.18 -33.08
CA PRO A 671 -18.79 -21.49 -34.34
C PRO A 671 -20.28 -21.09 -34.37
N ASP A 672 -20.99 -21.22 -33.24
CA ASP A 672 -22.42 -20.90 -33.15
C ASP A 672 -22.68 -19.39 -33.25
N GLU A 673 -21.83 -18.57 -32.62
CA GLU A 673 -21.89 -17.11 -32.76
C GLU A 673 -21.48 -16.66 -34.17
N MET A 674 -20.50 -17.32 -34.79
CA MET A 674 -20.13 -17.06 -36.19
C MET A 674 -21.29 -17.38 -37.14
N GLN A 675 -22.03 -18.46 -36.90
CA GLN A 675 -23.23 -18.80 -37.66
C GLN A 675 -24.32 -17.75 -37.48
N SER A 676 -24.57 -17.34 -36.23
CA SER A 676 -25.54 -16.29 -35.91
C SER A 676 -25.21 -14.97 -36.61
N LEU A 677 -23.92 -14.61 -36.66
CA LEU A 677 -23.45 -13.43 -37.39
C LEU A 677 -23.65 -13.58 -38.91
N ALA A 678 -23.35 -14.76 -39.46
CA ALA A 678 -23.54 -15.07 -40.88
C ALA A 678 -25.01 -14.91 -41.30
N ASP A 679 -25.92 -15.47 -40.49
CA ASP A 679 -27.38 -15.40 -40.72
C ASP A 679 -27.89 -13.96 -40.64
N THR A 680 -27.41 -13.19 -39.64
CA THR A 680 -27.77 -11.77 -39.46
C THR A 680 -27.32 -10.90 -40.62
N LEU A 681 -26.12 -11.16 -41.16
CA LEU A 681 -25.56 -10.41 -42.28
C LEU A 681 -26.03 -10.92 -43.65
N GLY A 682 -26.78 -12.03 -43.70
CA GLY A 682 -27.15 -12.68 -44.96
C GLY A 682 -25.95 -13.19 -45.76
N LYS A 683 -24.85 -13.56 -45.08
CA LYS A 683 -23.62 -14.06 -45.70
C LYS A 683 -23.44 -15.57 -45.44
N PRO A 684 -22.77 -16.32 -46.34
CA PRO A 684 -22.44 -17.72 -46.07
C PRO A 684 -21.53 -17.85 -44.84
N PHE A 685 -21.77 -18.87 -44.00
CA PHE A 685 -20.93 -19.16 -42.83
C PHE A 685 -19.44 -19.28 -43.17
N SER A 686 -19.11 -19.83 -44.35
CA SER A 686 -17.73 -19.93 -44.83
C SER A 686 -17.04 -18.57 -44.94
N VAL A 687 -17.75 -17.52 -45.37
CA VAL A 687 -17.20 -16.16 -45.52
C VAL A 687 -16.83 -15.58 -44.15
N VAL A 688 -17.73 -15.69 -43.18
CA VAL A 688 -17.47 -15.22 -41.80
C VAL A 688 -16.32 -16.01 -41.17
N LYS A 689 -16.35 -17.34 -41.29
CA LYS A 689 -15.32 -18.23 -40.73
C LYS A 689 -13.94 -17.95 -41.33
N ASP A 690 -13.85 -17.78 -42.65
CA ASP A 690 -12.59 -17.48 -43.33
C ASP A 690 -12.07 -16.10 -42.93
N ARG A 691 -12.96 -15.11 -42.74
CA ARG A 691 -12.59 -13.78 -42.27
C ARG A 691 -12.04 -13.80 -40.84
N VAL A 692 -12.72 -14.49 -39.92
CA VAL A 692 -12.24 -14.69 -38.54
C VAL A 692 -10.86 -15.36 -38.56
N LYS A 693 -10.69 -16.40 -39.37
CA LYS A 693 -9.42 -17.11 -39.50
C LYS A 693 -8.30 -16.22 -40.07
N GLN A 694 -8.61 -15.36 -41.04
CA GLN A 694 -7.66 -14.41 -41.63
C GLN A 694 -7.20 -13.34 -40.65
N LEU A 695 -8.10 -12.86 -39.79
CA LEU A 695 -7.81 -11.78 -38.84
C LEU A 695 -7.25 -12.29 -37.50
N LYS A 696 -7.24 -13.61 -37.28
CA LYS A 696 -6.65 -14.21 -36.10
C LYS A 696 -5.14 -14.01 -36.08
N GLU A 697 -4.64 -13.44 -35.00
CA GLU A 697 -3.21 -13.18 -34.80
C GLU A 697 -2.66 -14.01 -33.66
N VAL A 698 -1.33 -14.26 -33.70
CA VAL A 698 -0.62 -14.95 -32.61
C VAL A 698 -0.36 -13.99 -31.44
N ASN A 699 0.05 -12.75 -31.74
CA ASN A 699 0.32 -11.72 -30.75
C ASN A 699 -0.47 -10.44 -31.10
N PRO A 700 -1.76 -10.37 -30.74
CA PRO A 700 -2.64 -9.24 -31.06
C PRO A 700 -2.09 -7.86 -30.67
N MET A 701 -1.40 -7.78 -29.53
CA MET A 701 -0.84 -6.53 -29.01
C MET A 701 0.14 -5.86 -30.00
N LEU A 702 0.92 -6.64 -30.76
CA LEU A 702 1.89 -6.13 -31.74
C LEU A 702 1.40 -6.27 -33.18
N GLY A 703 0.12 -6.57 -33.38
CA GLY A 703 -0.46 -7.01 -34.66
C GLY A 703 -0.99 -5.90 -35.57
N PHE A 704 -2.00 -6.26 -36.36
CA PHE A 704 -2.65 -5.44 -37.37
C PHE A 704 -3.72 -4.53 -36.75
N ARG A 705 -3.24 -3.43 -36.16
CA ARG A 705 -4.02 -2.53 -35.30
C ARG A 705 -3.56 -1.07 -35.44
N GLY A 706 -4.26 -0.14 -34.80
CA GLY A 706 -3.90 1.29 -34.74
C GLY A 706 -3.61 1.93 -36.11
N CYS A 707 -2.55 2.74 -36.22
CA CYS A 707 -2.21 3.43 -37.47
C CYS A 707 -1.98 2.48 -38.66
N ARG A 708 -1.59 1.22 -38.42
CA ARG A 708 -1.38 0.23 -39.48
C ARG A 708 -2.70 -0.11 -40.16
N LEU A 709 -3.77 -0.18 -39.37
CA LEU A 709 -5.13 -0.33 -39.90
C LEU A 709 -5.53 0.90 -40.72
N SER A 710 -5.20 2.11 -40.27
CA SER A 710 -5.43 3.36 -41.01
C SER A 710 -4.72 3.41 -42.36
N VAL A 711 -3.53 2.80 -42.48
CA VAL A 711 -2.80 2.72 -43.76
C VAL A 711 -3.55 1.82 -44.77
N VAL A 712 -4.08 0.69 -44.31
CA VAL A 712 -4.72 -0.31 -45.18
C VAL A 712 -6.18 0.05 -45.48
N TYR A 713 -6.91 0.56 -44.48
CA TYR A 713 -8.32 0.95 -44.55
C TYR A 713 -8.50 2.42 -44.14
N PRO A 714 -8.01 3.36 -44.96
CA PRO A 714 -8.04 4.79 -44.62
C PRO A 714 -9.46 5.33 -44.40
N GLU A 715 -10.47 4.74 -45.03
CA GLU A 715 -11.87 5.09 -44.83
C GLU A 715 -12.33 4.98 -43.37
N ILE A 716 -11.73 4.11 -42.54
CA ILE A 716 -12.05 4.02 -41.11
C ILE A 716 -11.63 5.30 -40.40
N THR A 717 -10.38 5.73 -40.62
CA THR A 717 -9.84 6.96 -40.02
C THR A 717 -10.53 8.21 -40.55
N GLU A 718 -10.83 8.26 -41.85
CA GLU A 718 -11.59 9.37 -42.45
C GLU A 718 -12.99 9.46 -41.82
N MET A 719 -13.68 8.33 -41.60
CA MET A 719 -14.99 8.31 -40.94
C MET A 719 -14.91 8.87 -39.50
N GLN A 720 -13.93 8.42 -38.70
CA GLN A 720 -13.77 8.88 -37.33
C GLN A 720 -13.43 10.37 -37.25
N ALA A 721 -12.55 10.85 -38.14
CA ALA A 721 -12.20 12.27 -38.23
C ALA A 721 -13.42 13.14 -38.58
N ARG A 722 -14.27 12.67 -39.51
CA ARG A 722 -15.55 13.34 -39.83
C ARG A 722 -16.51 13.34 -38.65
N ALA A 723 -16.62 12.23 -37.91
CA ALA A 723 -17.48 12.14 -36.74
C ALA A 723 -17.07 13.17 -35.66
N VAL A 724 -15.76 13.30 -35.39
CA VAL A 724 -15.21 14.32 -34.48
C VAL A 724 -15.56 15.74 -34.96
N ALA A 725 -15.29 16.06 -36.24
CA ALA A 725 -15.57 17.38 -36.80
C ALA A 725 -17.06 17.73 -36.80
N ARG A 726 -17.93 16.77 -37.14
CA ARG A 726 -19.40 16.93 -37.10
C ARG A 726 -19.91 17.16 -35.68
N ALA A 727 -19.39 16.42 -34.71
CA ALA A 727 -19.74 16.57 -33.30
C ALA A 727 -19.31 17.95 -32.76
N ALA A 728 -18.10 18.39 -33.11
CA ALA A 728 -17.60 19.71 -32.77
C ALA A 728 -18.44 20.84 -33.40
N ALA A 729 -18.78 20.69 -34.69
CA ALA A 729 -19.64 21.65 -35.38
C ALA A 729 -21.03 21.73 -34.78
N ALA A 730 -21.63 20.60 -34.38
CA ALA A 730 -22.92 20.56 -33.72
C ALA A 730 -22.90 21.30 -32.37
N ASN A 731 -21.89 21.04 -31.53
CA ASN A 731 -21.72 21.74 -30.26
C ASN A 731 -21.46 23.25 -30.44
N LYS A 732 -20.64 23.63 -31.44
CA LYS A 732 -20.38 25.05 -31.74
C LYS A 732 -21.66 25.78 -32.16
N LYS A 733 -22.50 25.16 -32.99
CA LYS A 733 -23.81 25.70 -33.39
C LYS A 733 -24.80 25.76 -32.22
N ALA A 734 -24.65 24.90 -31.23
CA ALA A 734 -25.42 24.94 -29.98
C ALA A 734 -24.93 26.03 -29.00
N GLY A 735 -23.92 26.83 -29.37
CA GLY A 735 -23.41 27.95 -28.55
C GLY A 735 -22.31 27.56 -27.54
N LEU A 736 -21.79 26.34 -27.64
CA LEU A 736 -20.71 25.83 -26.78
C LEU A 736 -19.32 26.16 -27.37
N ASP A 737 -18.26 25.95 -26.60
CA ASP A 737 -16.85 26.09 -26.98
C ASP A 737 -16.12 24.72 -27.03
N PRO A 738 -16.43 23.86 -28.01
CA PRO A 738 -15.82 22.54 -28.14
C PRO A 738 -14.34 22.64 -28.53
N LYS A 739 -13.48 21.89 -27.83
CA LYS A 739 -12.02 21.81 -28.09
C LYS A 739 -11.56 20.37 -28.35
N PRO A 740 -12.02 19.74 -29.44
CA PRO A 740 -11.58 18.38 -29.78
C PRO A 740 -10.11 18.36 -30.21
N GLU A 741 -9.42 17.28 -29.89
CA GLU A 741 -8.09 16.92 -30.40
C GLU A 741 -8.17 15.49 -30.96
N ILE A 742 -7.46 15.18 -32.05
CA ILE A 742 -7.43 13.84 -32.65
C ILE A 742 -6.05 13.22 -32.42
N MET A 743 -6.00 11.98 -31.92
CA MET A 743 -4.75 11.29 -31.63
C MET A 743 -4.63 9.97 -32.41
N VAL A 744 -3.52 9.81 -33.13
CA VAL A 744 -3.20 8.58 -33.88
C VAL A 744 -2.45 7.57 -33.00
N PRO A 745 -2.94 6.33 -32.83
CA PRO A 745 -2.29 5.30 -32.01
C PRO A 745 -1.30 4.41 -32.81
N VAL A 746 -0.41 3.73 -32.11
CA VAL A 746 0.55 2.69 -32.53
C VAL A 746 1.52 3.15 -33.62
N VAL A 747 1.84 4.44 -33.62
CA VAL A 747 2.78 5.04 -34.57
C VAL A 747 4.19 4.56 -34.28
N SER A 748 4.89 4.12 -35.31
CA SER A 748 6.29 3.68 -35.23
C SER A 748 7.25 4.64 -35.94
N SER A 749 6.74 5.44 -36.89
CA SER A 749 7.53 6.32 -37.73
C SER A 749 6.77 7.55 -38.23
N ALA A 750 7.51 8.64 -38.47
CA ALA A 750 6.98 9.86 -39.10
C ALA A 750 6.36 9.61 -40.49
N LYS A 751 6.78 8.55 -41.20
CA LYS A 751 6.25 8.24 -42.54
C LYS A 751 4.80 7.76 -42.49
N GLU A 752 4.42 7.06 -41.43
CA GLU A 752 3.03 6.65 -41.21
C GLU A 752 2.14 7.89 -41.01
N LEU A 753 2.61 8.84 -40.18
CA LEU A 753 1.90 10.10 -39.95
C LEU A 753 1.78 10.95 -41.22
N ARG A 754 2.84 11.06 -42.03
CA ARG A 754 2.79 11.79 -43.32
C ARG A 754 1.76 11.23 -44.30
N LEU A 755 1.35 9.97 -44.16
CA LEU A 755 0.29 9.39 -44.96
C LEU A 755 -1.11 9.62 -44.35
N ILE A 756 -1.21 9.53 -43.02
CA ILE A 756 -2.48 9.53 -42.29
C ILE A 756 -2.98 10.95 -42.00
N VAL A 757 -2.10 11.84 -41.51
CA VAL A 757 -2.45 13.19 -41.05
C VAL A 757 -3.12 14.02 -42.17
N PRO A 758 -2.61 14.05 -43.43
CA PRO A 758 -3.27 14.80 -44.49
C PRO A 758 -4.72 14.34 -44.77
N ARG A 759 -5.02 13.05 -44.57
CA ARG A 759 -6.38 12.52 -44.73
C ARG A 759 -7.30 13.01 -43.61
N ILE A 760 -6.81 13.03 -42.37
CA ILE A 760 -7.54 13.57 -41.22
C ILE A 760 -7.82 15.07 -41.45
N VAL A 761 -6.79 15.85 -41.81
CA VAL A 761 -6.92 17.29 -42.09
C VAL A 761 -7.96 17.56 -43.17
N ALA A 762 -7.89 16.83 -44.30
CA ALA A 762 -8.84 16.99 -45.39
C ALA A 762 -10.28 16.65 -44.96
N ALA A 763 -10.47 15.55 -44.23
CA ALA A 763 -11.77 15.11 -43.77
C ALA A 763 -12.39 16.08 -42.73
N VAL A 764 -11.59 16.59 -41.80
CA VAL A 764 -12.00 17.60 -40.83
C VAL A 764 -12.40 18.89 -41.54
N LYS A 765 -11.53 19.41 -42.41
CA LYS A 765 -11.77 20.66 -43.14
C LYS A 765 -13.07 20.59 -43.94
N GLU A 766 -13.29 19.50 -44.68
CA GLU A 766 -14.50 19.33 -45.49
C GLU A 766 -15.78 19.42 -44.64
N GLU A 767 -15.82 18.80 -43.46
CA GLU A 767 -17.00 18.81 -42.61
C GLU A 767 -17.23 20.16 -41.90
N LEU A 768 -16.15 20.85 -41.50
CA LEU A 768 -16.23 22.18 -40.91
C LEU A 768 -16.68 23.23 -41.95
N ASP A 769 -16.13 23.18 -43.17
CA ASP A 769 -16.51 24.05 -44.28
C ASP A 769 -18.00 23.85 -44.64
N LYS A 770 -18.46 22.59 -44.75
CA LYS A 770 -19.89 22.26 -44.96
C LYS A 770 -20.78 22.79 -43.86
N ALA A 771 -20.31 22.73 -42.61
CA ALA A 771 -21.07 23.22 -41.47
C ALA A 771 -21.04 24.75 -41.35
N GLY A 772 -20.10 25.44 -42.02
CA GLY A 772 -19.93 26.89 -41.93
C GLY A 772 -19.46 27.34 -40.55
N VAL A 773 -18.63 26.54 -39.88
CA VAL A 773 -18.11 26.82 -38.54
C VAL A 773 -16.59 26.84 -38.55
N ASP A 774 -16.01 27.71 -37.73
CA ASP A 774 -14.56 27.75 -37.49
C ASP A 774 -14.25 27.12 -36.13
N VAL A 775 -13.63 25.93 -36.16
CA VAL A 775 -13.20 25.18 -34.98
C VAL A 775 -11.82 24.59 -35.27
N LYS A 776 -10.82 24.92 -34.45
CA LYS A 776 -9.49 24.31 -34.53
C LYS A 776 -9.52 22.92 -33.92
N ILE A 777 -9.07 21.91 -34.67
CA ILE A 777 -8.95 20.53 -34.21
C ILE A 777 -7.48 20.09 -34.34
N PRO A 778 -6.67 20.21 -33.27
CA PRO A 778 -5.28 19.77 -33.29
C PRO A 778 -5.15 18.27 -33.54
N ILE A 779 -4.11 17.86 -34.25
CA ILE A 779 -3.82 16.44 -34.52
C ILE A 779 -2.51 16.07 -33.85
N GLY A 780 -2.50 14.99 -33.09
CA GLY A 780 -1.33 14.50 -32.38
C GLY A 780 -1.15 12.99 -32.55
N THR A 781 -0.15 12.46 -31.85
CA THR A 781 0.17 11.03 -31.89
C THR A 781 0.45 10.49 -30.51
N MET A 782 0.16 9.20 -30.34
CA MET A 782 0.61 8.46 -29.19
C MET A 782 2.08 8.04 -29.38
N LEU A 783 2.91 8.23 -28.35
CA LEU A 783 4.26 7.69 -28.24
C LEU A 783 4.23 6.49 -27.31
N GLU A 784 4.11 5.30 -27.89
CA GLU A 784 3.91 4.05 -27.15
C GLU A 784 4.77 2.89 -27.66
N LEU A 785 5.63 3.15 -28.64
CA LEU A 785 6.62 2.20 -29.15
C LEU A 785 8.03 2.78 -28.95
N PRO A 786 9.04 1.94 -28.62
CA PRO A 786 10.41 2.41 -28.41
C PRO A 786 10.96 3.13 -29.65
N ARG A 787 10.65 2.62 -30.84
CA ARG A 787 11.04 3.26 -32.12
C ARG A 787 10.47 4.67 -32.27
N ALA A 788 9.25 4.89 -31.79
CA ALA A 788 8.61 6.20 -31.86
C ALA A 788 9.32 7.18 -30.91
N CYS A 789 9.64 6.74 -29.70
CA CYS A 789 10.43 7.51 -28.74
C CYS A 789 11.81 7.87 -29.30
N GLU A 790 12.49 6.90 -29.91
CA GLU A 790 13.81 7.10 -30.52
C GLU A 790 13.81 8.09 -31.70
N THR A 791 12.68 8.26 -32.38
CA THR A 791 12.53 9.12 -33.56
C THR A 791 11.55 10.27 -33.34
N ALA A 792 11.38 10.68 -32.08
CA ALA A 792 10.40 11.70 -31.67
C ALA A 792 10.60 13.05 -32.39
N ASP A 793 11.84 13.45 -32.68
CA ASP A 793 12.16 14.64 -33.47
C ASP A 793 11.57 14.59 -34.89
N GLN A 794 11.61 13.43 -35.54
CA GLN A 794 11.05 13.26 -36.89
C GLN A 794 9.52 13.20 -36.86
N ILE A 795 8.97 12.61 -35.81
CA ILE A 795 7.52 12.50 -35.59
C ILE A 795 6.92 13.89 -35.40
N VAL A 796 7.43 14.65 -34.43
CA VAL A 796 7.00 16.03 -34.14
C VAL A 796 7.33 16.97 -35.30
N GLY A 797 8.42 16.71 -36.04
CA GLY A 797 8.74 17.44 -37.26
C GLY A 797 7.86 17.12 -38.47
N THR A 798 6.78 16.33 -38.33
CA THR A 798 5.79 16.10 -39.38
C THR A 798 4.76 17.22 -39.38
N ASP A 799 4.41 17.72 -40.57
CA ASP A 799 3.43 18.79 -40.72
C ASP A 799 2.08 18.41 -40.08
N ASP A 800 1.43 19.39 -39.45
CA ASP A 800 0.14 19.25 -38.75
C ASP A 800 0.13 18.25 -37.58
N VAL A 801 1.29 17.93 -36.99
CA VAL A 801 1.41 17.22 -35.70
C VAL A 801 1.64 18.24 -34.57
N ASP A 802 0.60 18.48 -33.76
CA ASP A 802 0.56 19.53 -32.74
C ASP A 802 0.97 19.07 -31.33
N PHE A 803 0.83 17.77 -31.01
CA PHE A 803 1.09 17.25 -29.66
C PHE A 803 1.48 15.78 -29.66
N ILE A 804 2.11 15.36 -28.55
CA ILE A 804 2.41 13.96 -28.25
C ILE A 804 1.80 13.56 -26.91
N SER A 805 1.27 12.34 -26.83
CA SER A 805 0.85 11.72 -25.58
C SER A 805 1.54 10.38 -25.42
N PHE A 806 2.20 10.15 -24.30
CA PHE A 806 2.80 8.85 -24.04
C PHE A 806 1.71 7.82 -23.70
N GLY A 807 1.78 6.66 -24.35
CA GLY A 807 0.97 5.48 -24.03
C GLY A 807 1.84 4.51 -23.23
N THR A 808 2.07 4.80 -21.95
CA THR A 808 3.06 4.06 -21.17
C THR A 808 2.73 2.59 -20.95
N ASN A 809 1.46 2.19 -21.05
CA ASN A 809 1.10 0.79 -20.88
C ASN A 809 1.77 -0.05 -21.98
N ASP A 810 1.53 0.27 -23.25
CA ASP A 810 2.17 -0.39 -24.40
C ASP A 810 3.68 -0.13 -24.48
N LEU A 811 4.13 1.06 -24.05
CA LEU A 811 5.57 1.36 -23.99
C LEU A 811 6.27 0.45 -22.96
N THR A 812 5.74 0.31 -21.75
CA THR A 812 6.26 -0.61 -20.73
C THR A 812 6.26 -2.04 -21.27
N GLN A 813 5.18 -2.49 -21.91
CA GLN A 813 5.10 -3.84 -22.49
C GLN A 813 6.23 -4.11 -23.49
N THR A 814 6.51 -3.15 -24.38
CA THR A 814 7.51 -3.31 -25.43
C THR A 814 8.94 -3.11 -24.96
N VAL A 815 9.17 -2.29 -23.93
CA VAL A 815 10.50 -2.09 -23.32
C VAL A 815 10.90 -3.30 -22.48
N TRP A 816 10.00 -3.80 -21.63
CA TRP A 816 10.25 -4.99 -20.81
C TRP A 816 10.13 -6.30 -21.60
N GLY A 817 9.39 -6.30 -22.72
CA GLY A 817 9.00 -7.52 -23.41
C GLY A 817 7.94 -8.32 -22.63
N PHE A 818 7.17 -7.64 -21.78
CA PHE A 818 6.12 -8.25 -20.96
C PHE A 818 4.75 -8.06 -21.61
N SER A 819 4.04 -9.16 -21.84
CA SER A 819 2.61 -9.11 -22.11
C SER A 819 1.89 -8.82 -20.80
N ARG A 820 1.12 -7.73 -20.72
CA ARG A 820 0.44 -7.33 -19.50
C ARG A 820 -0.47 -8.44 -18.96
N ASP A 821 -1.23 -9.09 -19.84
CA ASP A 821 -2.18 -10.14 -19.48
C ASP A 821 -1.50 -11.43 -18.98
N ASP A 822 -0.26 -11.68 -19.43
CA ASP A 822 0.51 -12.87 -19.04
C ASP A 822 1.46 -12.60 -17.85
N ALA A 823 1.88 -11.36 -17.65
CA ALA A 823 2.87 -10.97 -16.65
C ALA A 823 2.41 -11.21 -15.21
N ILE A 824 1.09 -11.19 -14.99
CA ILE A 824 0.45 -11.53 -13.70
C ILE A 824 0.94 -12.89 -13.17
N ARG A 825 1.30 -13.83 -14.04
CA ARG A 825 1.75 -15.18 -13.65
C ARG A 825 3.13 -15.20 -12.99
N PHE A 826 3.97 -14.19 -13.19
CA PHE A 826 5.36 -14.19 -12.70
C PHE A 826 5.80 -12.90 -11.99
N ILE A 827 5.09 -11.76 -12.15
CA ILE A 827 5.45 -10.49 -11.49
C ILE A 827 5.60 -10.66 -9.97
N GLY A 828 4.64 -11.33 -9.32
CA GLY A 828 4.72 -11.57 -7.87
C GLY A 828 5.98 -12.33 -7.48
N ARG A 829 6.37 -13.34 -8.26
CA ARG A 829 7.60 -14.11 -8.01
C ARG A 829 8.88 -13.30 -8.28
N TYR A 830 8.85 -12.38 -9.23
CA TYR A 830 9.96 -11.46 -9.48
C TYR A 830 10.16 -10.49 -8.31
N GLN A 831 9.06 -9.98 -7.73
CA GLN A 831 9.11 -9.13 -6.54
C GLN A 831 9.62 -9.89 -5.31
N GLU A 832 9.14 -11.11 -5.09
CA GLU A 832 9.62 -11.97 -4.00
C GLU A 832 11.13 -12.28 -4.08
N GLN A 833 11.69 -12.31 -5.29
CA GLN A 833 13.11 -12.55 -5.53
C GLN A 833 13.96 -11.28 -5.60
N GLY A 834 13.36 -10.09 -5.41
CA GLY A 834 14.04 -8.81 -5.53
C GLY A 834 14.54 -8.51 -6.96
N LEU A 835 13.90 -9.09 -7.98
CA LEU A 835 14.19 -8.78 -9.39
C LEU A 835 13.41 -7.55 -9.88
N LEU A 836 12.32 -7.21 -9.20
CA LEU A 836 11.52 -6.01 -9.42
C LEU A 836 11.14 -5.42 -8.06
N ASP A 837 11.37 -4.14 -7.85
CA ASP A 837 10.94 -3.45 -6.63
C ASP A 837 9.43 -3.17 -6.63
N PHE A 838 8.83 -3.05 -7.81
CA PHE A 838 7.41 -2.77 -8.00
C PHE A 838 6.91 -3.33 -9.33
N ASP A 839 5.59 -3.39 -9.50
CA ASP A 839 4.98 -3.76 -10.78
C ASP A 839 5.17 -2.60 -11.79
N PRO A 840 5.91 -2.79 -12.90
CA PRO A 840 6.21 -1.75 -13.87
C PRO A 840 5.00 -1.28 -14.67
N PHE A 841 3.84 -1.95 -14.56
CA PHE A 841 2.56 -1.51 -15.13
C PHE A 841 1.75 -0.63 -14.18
N ALA A 842 2.07 -0.67 -12.88
CA ALA A 842 1.41 0.14 -11.86
C ALA A 842 2.18 1.45 -11.58
N ARG A 843 3.50 1.35 -11.48
CA ARG A 843 4.43 2.48 -11.28
C ARG A 843 5.43 2.52 -12.43
N ILE A 844 5.73 3.71 -12.92
CA ILE A 844 6.68 3.90 -14.02
C ILE A 844 8.08 3.41 -13.62
N ASP A 845 8.67 2.59 -14.49
CA ASP A 845 10.10 2.28 -14.45
C ASP A 845 10.88 3.51 -14.90
N GLU A 846 11.46 4.24 -13.95
CA GLU A 846 12.14 5.52 -14.18
C GLU A 846 13.45 5.36 -14.98
N GLU A 847 14.13 4.21 -14.85
CA GLU A 847 15.42 3.96 -15.48
C GLU A 847 15.27 3.49 -16.93
N GLY A 848 14.44 2.47 -17.18
CA GLY A 848 14.24 1.92 -18.52
C GLY A 848 13.24 2.72 -19.33
N VAL A 849 11.95 2.62 -18.97
CA VAL A 849 10.86 3.32 -19.67
C VAL A 849 11.02 4.84 -19.57
N GLY A 850 11.35 5.34 -18.38
CA GLY A 850 11.60 6.76 -18.12
C GLY A 850 12.80 7.31 -18.90
N GLY A 851 13.86 6.52 -19.05
CA GLY A 851 15.01 6.88 -19.90
C GLY A 851 14.60 7.17 -21.35
N LEU A 852 13.73 6.32 -21.93
CA LEU A 852 13.19 6.52 -23.28
C LEU A 852 12.25 7.72 -23.37
N ILE A 853 11.42 7.95 -22.35
CA ILE A 853 10.52 9.11 -22.27
C ILE A 853 11.34 10.40 -22.27
N ASN A 854 12.34 10.51 -21.40
CA ASN A 854 13.18 11.69 -21.29
C ASN A 854 13.91 12.00 -22.61
N MET A 855 14.47 10.97 -23.25
CA MET A 855 15.08 11.10 -24.57
C MET A 855 14.09 11.61 -25.64
N ALA A 856 12.89 11.03 -25.67
CA ALA A 856 11.86 11.43 -26.62
C ALA A 856 11.42 12.89 -26.43
N ILE A 857 11.27 13.34 -25.17
CA ILE A 857 10.92 14.73 -24.84
C ILE A 857 12.04 15.69 -25.27
N GLU A 858 13.30 15.35 -24.99
CA GLU A 858 14.45 16.16 -25.40
C GLU A 858 14.52 16.29 -26.92
N LYS A 859 14.40 15.18 -27.65
CA LYS A 859 14.38 15.15 -29.13
C LYS A 859 13.22 15.97 -29.69
N ALA A 860 12.01 15.78 -29.16
CA ALA A 860 10.82 16.51 -29.57
C ALA A 860 10.95 18.02 -29.35
N ARG A 861 11.34 18.45 -28.14
CA ARG A 861 11.44 19.87 -27.79
C ARG A 861 12.65 20.56 -28.42
N THR A 862 13.72 19.83 -28.74
CA THR A 862 14.82 20.36 -29.56
C THR A 862 14.33 20.71 -30.97
N LYS A 863 13.44 19.90 -31.53
CA LYS A 863 12.86 20.14 -32.86
C LYS A 863 11.76 21.21 -32.84
N GLN A 864 10.87 21.17 -31.86
CA GLN A 864 9.76 22.09 -31.65
C GLN A 864 9.59 22.39 -30.16
N PRO A 865 10.11 23.52 -29.64
CA PRO A 865 10.13 23.83 -28.21
C PRO A 865 8.76 23.84 -27.52
N GLU A 866 7.72 24.25 -28.25
CA GLU A 866 6.34 24.39 -27.75
C GLU A 866 5.50 23.10 -27.88
N THR A 867 6.13 21.95 -28.16
CA THR A 867 5.42 20.67 -28.27
C THR A 867 4.72 20.36 -26.95
N LYS A 868 3.38 20.25 -27.00
CA LYS A 868 2.56 19.79 -25.87
C LYS A 868 2.85 18.30 -25.62
N VAL A 869 3.27 17.96 -24.41
CA VAL A 869 3.62 16.61 -23.96
C VAL A 869 2.69 16.15 -22.86
N GLY A 870 1.98 15.07 -23.12
CA GLY A 870 1.09 14.42 -22.17
C GLY A 870 1.45 12.98 -21.87
N ILE A 871 0.78 12.43 -20.86
CA ILE A 871 0.74 10.99 -20.58
C ILE A 871 -0.71 10.55 -20.41
N CYS A 872 -1.06 9.42 -21.00
CA CYS A 872 -2.31 8.72 -20.74
C CYS A 872 -2.04 7.26 -20.36
N GLY A 873 -2.63 6.80 -19.28
CA GLY A 873 -2.45 5.43 -18.79
C GLY A 873 -2.63 5.33 -17.28
N GLU A 874 -2.26 4.19 -16.72
CA GLU A 874 -2.44 3.94 -15.28
C GLU A 874 -1.41 4.70 -14.44
N HIS A 875 -0.19 4.85 -14.96
CA HIS A 875 0.87 5.65 -14.34
C HIS A 875 0.45 7.12 -14.16
N GLY A 876 -0.44 7.66 -15.01
CA GLY A 876 -0.93 9.03 -14.91
C GLY A 876 -1.71 9.34 -13.62
N GLY A 877 -2.11 8.31 -12.86
CA GLY A 877 -2.77 8.45 -11.56
C GLY A 877 -2.00 7.88 -10.38
N GLU A 878 -0.76 7.39 -10.59
CA GLU A 878 0.09 6.83 -9.53
C GLU A 878 0.99 7.93 -8.96
N PRO A 879 1.00 8.18 -7.64
CA PRO A 879 1.68 9.33 -7.05
C PRO A 879 3.14 9.51 -7.43
N ASN A 880 3.95 8.45 -7.38
CA ASN A 880 5.39 8.55 -7.69
C ASN A 880 5.61 8.83 -9.18
N SER A 881 4.84 8.17 -10.04
CA SER A 881 4.86 8.38 -11.48
C SER A 881 4.45 9.81 -11.84
N VAL A 882 3.42 10.37 -11.18
CA VAL A 882 3.02 11.78 -11.35
C VAL A 882 4.13 12.75 -10.93
N GLN A 883 4.84 12.46 -9.85
CA GLN A 883 6.02 13.25 -9.43
C GLN A 883 7.15 13.16 -10.46
N TYR A 884 7.41 11.97 -11.02
CA TYR A 884 8.35 11.79 -12.13
C TYR A 884 7.94 12.60 -13.36
N PHE A 885 6.67 12.55 -13.79
CA PHE A 885 6.21 13.34 -14.94
C PHE A 885 6.31 14.85 -14.70
N HIS A 886 6.15 15.30 -13.44
CA HIS A 886 6.38 16.70 -13.08
C HIS A 886 7.84 17.10 -13.31
N SER A 887 8.79 16.30 -12.81
CA SER A 887 10.23 16.59 -12.94
C SER A 887 10.71 16.48 -14.40
N SER A 888 10.14 15.57 -15.19
CA SER A 888 10.35 15.46 -16.64
C SER A 888 9.64 16.55 -17.46
N LYS A 889 9.01 17.53 -16.81
CA LYS A 889 8.35 18.70 -17.43
C LYS A 889 7.24 18.33 -18.41
N PHE A 890 6.41 17.35 -18.08
CA PHE A 890 5.18 17.12 -18.83
C PHE A 890 4.24 18.34 -18.70
N ASP A 891 3.37 18.54 -19.68
CA ASP A 891 2.33 19.58 -19.64
C ASP A 891 1.09 19.09 -18.88
N TYR A 892 0.80 17.79 -18.98
CA TYR A 892 -0.32 17.17 -18.29
C TYR A 892 -0.14 15.68 -18.03
N VAL A 893 -0.89 15.19 -17.05
CA VAL A 893 -1.16 13.76 -16.81
C VAL A 893 -2.64 13.46 -17.03
N SER A 894 -2.96 12.25 -17.51
CA SER A 894 -4.34 11.82 -17.75
C SER A 894 -4.59 10.42 -17.18
N CYS A 895 -5.56 10.32 -16.26
CA CYS A 895 -5.87 9.12 -15.49
C CYS A 895 -7.38 8.84 -15.45
N SER A 896 -7.83 7.71 -14.91
CA SER A 896 -9.27 7.44 -14.79
C SER A 896 -9.99 8.49 -13.92
N PRO A 897 -11.32 8.69 -14.05
CA PRO A 897 -12.04 9.76 -13.36
C PRO A 897 -11.81 9.78 -11.85
N PHE A 898 -11.85 8.62 -11.20
CA PHE A 898 -11.62 8.48 -9.77
C PHE A 898 -10.15 8.63 -9.36
N ARG A 899 -9.20 8.66 -10.29
CA ARG A 899 -7.79 8.96 -9.94
C ARG A 899 -7.43 10.43 -10.12
N VAL A 900 -8.36 11.26 -10.63
CA VAL A 900 -8.15 12.70 -10.81
C VAL A 900 -7.78 13.41 -9.49
N PRO A 901 -8.48 13.19 -8.36
CA PRO A 901 -8.10 13.84 -7.09
C PRO A 901 -6.70 13.44 -6.61
N ILE A 902 -6.35 12.16 -6.76
CA ILE A 902 -5.02 11.63 -6.41
C ILE A 902 -3.95 12.32 -7.26
N ALA A 903 -4.13 12.35 -8.58
CA ALA A 903 -3.20 13.00 -9.49
C ALA A 903 -3.06 14.51 -9.22
N ARG A 904 -4.15 15.20 -8.85
CA ARG A 904 -4.14 16.62 -8.44
C ARG A 904 -3.27 16.82 -7.20
N ILE A 905 -3.51 16.03 -6.15
CA ILE A 905 -2.73 16.10 -4.91
C ILE A 905 -1.26 15.78 -5.17
N SER A 906 -0.95 14.69 -5.88
CA SER A 906 0.43 14.31 -6.21
C SER A 906 1.15 15.34 -7.05
N ALA A 907 0.48 15.95 -8.03
CA ALA A 907 1.05 17.05 -8.82
C ALA A 907 1.29 18.31 -7.99
N GLY A 908 0.40 18.61 -7.03
CA GLY A 908 0.57 19.70 -6.08
C GLY A 908 1.72 19.44 -5.10
N GLN A 909 1.87 18.21 -4.62
CA GLN A 909 2.98 17.78 -3.77
C GLN A 909 4.32 17.91 -4.49
N ALA A 910 4.41 17.45 -5.74
CA ALA A 910 5.61 17.60 -6.56
C ALA A 910 6.05 19.07 -6.64
N ALA A 911 5.10 19.98 -6.90
CA ALA A 911 5.37 21.41 -6.93
C ALA A 911 5.72 22.00 -5.55
N ALA A 912 5.06 21.53 -4.48
CA ALA A 912 5.34 21.98 -3.11
C ALA A 912 6.75 21.60 -2.64
N VAL A 913 7.27 20.44 -3.05
CA VAL A 913 8.67 20.04 -2.78
C VAL A 913 9.65 21.05 -3.39
N GLU A 914 9.43 21.49 -4.63
CA GLU A 914 10.29 22.50 -5.28
C GLU A 914 10.29 23.82 -4.51
N VAL A 915 9.12 24.29 -4.07
CA VAL A 915 8.98 25.52 -3.27
C VAL A 915 9.68 25.36 -1.92
N SER A 916 9.47 24.25 -1.22
CA SER A 916 10.11 24.00 0.08
C SER A 916 11.63 23.87 -0.04
N ALA A 917 12.14 23.28 -1.11
CA ALA A 917 13.59 23.19 -1.36
C ALA A 917 14.19 24.56 -1.66
N GLN A 918 13.50 25.39 -2.45
CA GLN A 918 13.90 26.78 -2.70
C GLN A 918 13.84 27.64 -1.44
N ASP A 919 12.80 27.48 -0.61
CA ASP A 919 12.67 28.18 0.68
C ASP A 919 13.74 27.73 1.68
N LYS A 920 14.12 26.45 1.68
CA LYS A 920 15.21 25.94 2.51
C LYS A 920 16.55 26.52 2.05
N LEU A 921 16.85 26.49 0.75
CA LEU A 921 18.03 27.13 0.16
C LEU A 921 18.05 28.64 0.40
N TYR A 922 16.90 29.31 0.32
CA TYR A 922 16.75 30.74 0.59
C TYR A 922 16.98 31.07 2.06
N ARG A 923 16.35 30.33 2.99
CA ARG A 923 16.60 30.47 4.44
C ARG A 923 18.06 30.21 4.79
N GLU A 924 18.66 29.16 4.22
CA GLU A 924 20.09 28.85 4.38
C GLU A 924 20.99 29.96 3.82
N SER A 925 20.63 30.56 2.68
CA SER A 925 21.34 31.69 2.07
C SER A 925 21.28 32.97 2.90
N ILE A 926 20.19 33.21 3.63
CA ILE A 926 20.05 34.35 4.54
C ILE A 926 20.81 34.08 5.86
N THR A 927 20.79 32.85 6.37
CA THR A 927 21.54 32.48 7.58
C THR A 927 23.06 32.40 7.37
N ASN A 928 23.54 32.26 6.13
CA ASN A 928 24.97 32.28 5.79
C ASN A 928 25.54 33.69 5.50
N VAL A 929 24.74 34.75 5.62
CA VAL A 929 25.24 36.13 5.52
C VAL A 929 25.41 36.73 6.92
N LYS A 930 26.66 36.73 7.39
CA LYS A 930 27.25 37.36 8.60
C LYS A 930 27.60 36.42 9.77
N ARG A 931 28.67 35.64 9.57
CA ARG A 931 29.78 35.60 10.54
C ARG A 931 31.06 36.00 9.83
N ALA A 932 31.24 37.31 9.62
CA ALA A 932 32.57 37.86 9.37
C ALA A 932 33.37 37.73 10.68
N PRO A 933 34.63 37.26 10.64
CA PRO A 933 35.39 36.97 11.84
C PRO A 933 35.80 38.26 12.55
N LYS A 934 35.52 38.33 13.84
CA LYS A 934 36.29 39.09 14.82
C LYS A 934 36.52 38.22 16.04
#